data_AF-M5S6S8-F1
#
_entry.id   AF-M5S6S8-F1
#
_cell.length_a   1.000
_cell.length_b   1.000
_cell.length_c   1.000
_cell.angle_alpha   90.00
_cell.angle_beta   90.00
_cell.angle_gamma   90.00
#
_symmetry.space_group_name_H-M   'P 1'
#
loop_
_entity.id
_entity.type
_entity.pdbx_description
1 polymer ?
#
loop_
_entity_poly.entity_id
_entity_poly.type
_entity_poly.pdbx_seq_one_letter_code
_entity_poly.pdbx_strand_id
1 'polypeptide(L)'
;MTKTNLPFSRLKVPSCITLLFAFATIGAQAEEVVVAKLPVESGSCYRLTFKTQGGPENAEWRLHSVDRNREIPHAGCYEQEWQKIVPSTTHYTHSFRTPLDAQTLHFTVHYDGQPPKFSDVQLEAITPAGLLINGDFTAGLGNYSGWSEQNNTRFVEVNGKAALRIEHNGYALTDRVPVDGDSLYQFVSGSTKPASVFAYDADMHLLTPTKFDGKNEFRTPQAARYLRMFYKTGYDHVPAYRTKTIAKVGIKRIDAETPSAKIDVPLSSDEIILSGRCDPREEHAARELQHWIREITGKRLRLLAKPSHVDNTKFLIGSDWATQFPDDLNHLADSDGYAVRRQDKHIHVFGSNPRGTLFGVYAFLEKNTDIIWPRPNPEFAAVFSNVPEIKFVETDFRSRPEFKVRELQFYGGDPNPAVSQNWTARNGANTPLKFGVGFPYLRWRSGALIGDGGGYIWKFLGLKREDESLYPLVNGNRLRSNWRQPCYTHQDVPKILADTARDMLASIPGKELEFLISRVGDNWEVCNCPECMQPIELADGTKLSAKSTSSILDPLFFSTRNYMMLNRMAEDLAQDHPELELHTHAYIFAAEPPKVKLHPAIVPHFAAYPTKDERYPILEQKSERGMVWAKRMRQWSEEQDVKFGYFGYYYAAGFNALADTAGFDYKALAEMGGIHVHSEGHPGDTEDLSQWDFEGIERWIIARLQWNPNQDPAALREEYIQRTFQDAAPSMREFYRLINDSWHDASIPTPVNCHTSARKLFEDFIVNPGLEKDLRTLLVQAHATASNPTSQKLIERTLAKFDAFAADLSRLPVPYVDESTEQWNLYESPHWYKANEISDFQRIANWQPIPGDRTPEYKTKIAMMRDKQFLYFKIDAFNAAEKSGKSPSRTNAFPQGDRVEIVLRSGRDTFYLVVGADGGTYLLKNWNTETPWANSVEVKQIALDGKWSNMLAVPFSDIGASSGKRDIDVKFARVVHPKGHEREESTHDGRGIFNNHVMLRSSLKFDE
;
A
#
# COMPACT_ATOMS: atom_id res chain seq x y z
N MET A 1 62.55 -14.75 16.16
CA MET A 1 63.10 -16.08 15.81
C MET A 1 62.64 -16.40 14.39
N THR A 2 63.35 -15.97 13.32
CA THR A 2 64.39 -16.72 12.55
C THR A 2 63.80 -17.97 11.87
N LYS A 3 63.73 -18.18 10.54
CA LYS A 3 64.69 -18.03 9.41
C LYS A 3 63.90 -18.03 8.07
N THR A 4 64.03 -17.08 7.12
CA THR A 4 65.03 -16.90 6.02
C THR A 4 65.11 -18.01 4.95
N ASN A 5 64.87 -17.65 3.67
CA ASN A 5 65.91 -17.61 2.63
C ASN A 5 65.45 -16.97 1.29
N LEU A 6 66.22 -15.94 0.89
CA LEU A 6 66.43 -15.36 -0.45
C LEU A 6 67.61 -16.13 -1.11
N PRO A 7 68.01 -15.98 -2.41
CA PRO A 7 68.57 -14.69 -2.85
C PRO A 7 68.82 -14.33 -4.35
N PHE A 8 69.26 -13.08 -4.50
CA PHE A 8 70.31 -12.51 -5.36
C PHE A 8 70.05 -11.94 -6.78
N SER A 9 70.44 -10.67 -6.86
CA SER A 9 70.57 -9.66 -7.92
C SER A 9 71.62 -9.93 -9.02
N ARG A 10 71.55 -9.18 -10.14
CA ARG A 10 72.66 -8.29 -10.60
C ARG A 10 72.25 -7.33 -11.74
N LEU A 11 72.75 -6.09 -11.64
CA LEU A 11 72.69 -4.97 -12.61
C LEU A 11 73.47 -5.22 -13.92
N LYS A 12 73.06 -4.57 -15.03
CA LYS A 12 73.83 -3.53 -15.77
C LYS A 12 73.03 -2.89 -16.95
N VAL A 13 73.15 -1.57 -17.05
CA VAL A 13 72.60 -0.54 -17.99
C VAL A 13 73.46 -0.53 -19.29
N PRO A 14 72.98 -0.17 -20.53
CA PRO A 14 72.71 1.23 -20.90
C PRO A 14 71.62 1.57 -21.94
N SER A 15 71.27 2.86 -21.87
CA SER A 15 70.43 3.70 -22.72
C SER A 15 70.64 3.54 -24.22
N CYS A 16 69.54 3.60 -25.00
CA CYS A 16 69.51 4.33 -26.26
C CYS A 16 68.06 4.67 -26.65
N ILE A 17 67.89 5.95 -26.99
CA ILE A 17 66.67 6.62 -27.44
C ILE A 17 66.26 6.05 -28.81
N THR A 18 65.01 5.61 -28.94
CA THR A 18 64.37 5.45 -30.25
C THR A 18 62.96 6.01 -30.19
N LEU A 19 62.73 7.09 -30.93
CA LEU A 19 61.43 7.63 -31.30
C LEU A 19 60.54 6.50 -31.84
N LEU A 20 59.34 6.35 -31.28
CA LEU A 20 58.20 5.77 -31.96
C LEU A 20 57.01 6.68 -31.71
N PHE A 21 56.58 7.33 -32.79
CA PHE A 21 55.40 8.18 -32.88
C PHE A 21 54.19 7.48 -32.25
N ALA A 22 53.78 7.92 -31.07
CA ALA A 22 52.42 7.73 -30.62
C ALA A 22 51.55 8.68 -31.45
N PHE A 23 50.83 8.13 -32.44
CA PHE A 23 49.68 8.80 -33.02
C PHE A 23 48.71 9.10 -31.87
N ALA A 24 48.69 10.35 -31.42
CA ALA A 24 47.57 10.89 -30.70
C ALA A 24 46.38 10.84 -31.66
N THR A 25 45.53 9.81 -31.52
CA THR A 25 44.14 9.89 -31.96
C THR A 25 43.51 11.00 -31.13
N ILE A 26 43.49 12.20 -31.71
CA ILE A 26 42.56 13.27 -31.33
C ILE A 26 41.17 12.65 -31.53
N GLY A 27 40.56 12.15 -30.46
CA GLY A 27 39.14 11.85 -30.48
C GLY A 27 38.44 13.18 -30.70
N ALA A 28 37.80 13.34 -31.85
CA ALA A 28 36.93 14.49 -32.09
C ALA A 28 35.85 14.46 -31.00
N GLN A 29 35.81 15.50 -30.16
CA GLN A 29 34.70 15.71 -29.23
C GLN A 29 33.41 15.89 -30.04
N ALA A 30 32.30 15.35 -29.53
CA ALA A 30 30.99 15.58 -30.12
C ALA A 30 30.70 17.08 -30.20
N GLU A 31 30.29 17.56 -31.37
CA GLU A 31 29.96 18.97 -31.61
C GLU A 31 28.44 19.14 -31.72
N GLU A 32 27.90 20.21 -31.12
CA GLU A 32 26.52 20.64 -31.33
C GLU A 32 26.49 21.91 -32.21
N VAL A 33 25.79 21.84 -33.35
CA VAL A 33 25.68 22.94 -34.31
C VAL A 33 24.21 23.35 -34.50
N VAL A 34 23.96 24.66 -34.54
CA VAL A 34 22.63 25.20 -34.84
C VAL A 34 22.39 25.15 -36.34
N VAL A 35 21.41 24.35 -36.76
CA VAL A 35 20.97 24.24 -38.17
C VAL A 35 20.05 25.39 -38.54
N ALA A 36 19.09 25.71 -37.67
CA ALA A 36 18.15 26.82 -37.89
C ALA A 36 17.69 27.45 -36.58
N LYS A 37 17.39 28.75 -36.62
CA LYS A 37 16.69 29.48 -35.56
C LYS A 37 15.38 30.00 -36.14
N LEU A 38 14.26 29.51 -35.62
CA LEU A 38 12.94 29.71 -36.21
C LEU A 38 12.05 30.46 -35.19
N PRO A 39 11.38 31.56 -35.56
CA PRO A 39 10.52 32.30 -34.64
C PRO A 39 9.29 31.47 -34.24
N VAL A 40 8.89 31.56 -32.98
CA VAL A 40 7.71 30.89 -32.42
C VAL A 40 6.97 31.77 -31.43
N GLU A 41 5.70 31.49 -31.24
CA GLU A 41 4.85 32.10 -30.23
C GLU A 41 4.78 31.26 -28.94
N SER A 42 4.63 31.95 -27.82
CA SER A 42 4.53 31.37 -26.47
C SER A 42 3.25 30.54 -26.29
N GLY A 43 3.41 29.29 -25.85
CA GLY A 43 2.30 28.36 -25.59
C GLY A 43 1.57 27.88 -26.85
N SER A 44 2.12 28.13 -28.04
CA SER A 44 1.52 27.77 -29.33
C SER A 44 2.01 26.41 -29.81
N CYS A 45 1.20 25.75 -30.63
CA CYS A 45 1.52 24.45 -31.21
C CYS A 45 2.14 24.63 -32.60
N TYR A 46 3.19 23.86 -32.88
CA TYR A 46 3.91 23.89 -34.14
C TYR A 46 4.16 22.49 -34.68
N ARG A 47 4.35 22.42 -36.01
CA ARG A 47 4.87 21.25 -36.72
C ARG A 47 6.16 21.64 -37.43
N LEU A 48 7.25 20.99 -37.07
CA LEU A 48 8.54 21.07 -37.74
C LEU A 48 8.63 19.94 -38.78
N THR A 49 9.04 20.26 -40.00
CA THR A 49 9.41 19.28 -41.04
C THR A 49 10.80 19.59 -41.58
N PHE A 50 11.58 18.57 -41.92
CA PHE A 50 12.91 18.74 -42.52
C PHE A 50 13.36 17.50 -43.28
N LYS A 51 14.38 17.64 -44.12
CA LYS A 51 15.07 16.54 -44.79
C LYS A 51 16.53 16.43 -44.39
N THR A 52 17.09 15.23 -44.49
CA THR A 52 18.52 14.95 -44.27
C THR A 52 19.04 13.90 -45.25
N GLN A 53 20.33 13.99 -45.60
CA GLN A 53 21.03 13.02 -46.47
C GLN A 53 21.65 11.85 -45.70
N GLY A 54 21.25 11.65 -44.44
CA GLY A 54 21.90 10.71 -43.51
C GLY A 54 23.04 11.38 -42.73
N GLY A 55 23.58 10.67 -41.75
CA GLY A 55 24.62 11.16 -40.85
C GLY A 55 25.47 10.03 -40.25
N PRO A 56 26.54 10.36 -39.52
CA PRO A 56 27.34 9.38 -38.78
C PRO A 56 26.50 8.61 -37.74
N GLU A 57 27.01 7.47 -37.28
CA GLU A 57 26.27 6.44 -36.52
C GLU A 57 25.67 6.91 -35.18
N ASN A 58 26.04 8.11 -34.70
CA ASN A 58 25.54 8.73 -33.47
C ASN A 58 24.98 10.15 -33.67
N ALA A 59 24.72 10.59 -34.91
CA ALA A 59 24.17 11.91 -35.13
C ALA A 59 22.71 11.99 -34.64
N GLU A 60 22.40 13.05 -33.89
CA GLU A 60 21.09 13.34 -33.32
C GLU A 60 20.66 14.75 -33.69
N TRP A 61 19.39 14.92 -34.04
CA TRP A 61 18.81 16.25 -34.15
C TRP A 61 18.14 16.64 -32.83
N ARG A 62 18.19 17.91 -32.45
CA ARG A 62 17.69 18.40 -31.16
C ARG A 62 16.84 19.64 -31.36
N LEU A 63 15.90 19.84 -30.44
CA LEU A 63 15.04 21.02 -30.43
C LEU A 63 15.14 21.72 -29.08
N HIS A 64 15.52 22.99 -29.11
CA HIS A 64 15.56 23.84 -27.94
C HIS A 64 14.64 25.04 -28.17
N SER A 65 13.51 25.08 -27.47
CA SER A 65 12.72 26.30 -27.37
C SER A 65 13.47 27.28 -26.49
N VAL A 66 13.77 28.44 -27.03
CA VAL A 66 14.52 29.51 -26.37
C VAL A 66 13.57 30.66 -26.08
N ASP A 67 13.59 31.11 -24.83
CA ASP A 67 12.71 32.18 -24.35
C ASP A 67 13.27 33.58 -24.65
N ARG A 68 12.54 34.62 -24.23
CA ARG A 68 12.96 36.02 -24.36
C ARG A 68 14.28 36.37 -23.67
N ASN A 69 14.69 35.58 -22.68
CA ASN A 69 15.92 35.77 -21.92
C ASN A 69 17.10 34.96 -22.51
N ARG A 70 16.88 34.28 -23.65
CA ARG A 70 17.84 33.36 -24.28
C ARG A 70 18.11 32.10 -23.44
N GLU A 71 17.18 31.74 -22.56
CA GLU A 71 17.24 30.54 -21.74
C GLU A 71 16.50 29.39 -22.42
N ILE A 72 16.78 28.16 -22.00
CA ILE A 72 16.13 26.95 -22.52
C ILE A 72 15.28 26.34 -21.40
N PRO A 73 13.96 26.58 -21.36
CA PRO A 73 13.08 25.87 -20.44
C PRO A 73 13.16 24.37 -20.69
N HIS A 74 13.25 23.56 -19.63
CA HIS A 74 13.34 22.10 -19.74
C HIS A 74 12.12 21.51 -20.48
N ALA A 75 10.93 22.10 -20.31
CA ALA A 75 9.72 21.68 -21.02
C ALA A 75 9.82 21.85 -22.56
N GLY A 76 10.74 22.67 -23.05
CA GLY A 76 11.02 22.88 -24.47
C GLY A 76 12.38 22.37 -24.93
N CYS A 77 13.04 21.55 -24.10
CA CYS A 77 14.30 20.88 -24.42
C CYS A 77 14.00 19.43 -24.82
N TYR A 78 14.29 19.10 -26.09
CA TYR A 78 14.06 17.78 -26.65
C TYR A 78 15.42 17.15 -27.01
N GLU A 79 15.92 16.32 -26.09
CA GLU A 79 17.18 15.57 -26.18
C GLU A 79 16.94 14.07 -25.96
N GLN A 80 16.15 13.46 -26.84
CA GLN A 80 15.63 12.10 -26.70
C GLN A 80 16.30 11.13 -27.68
N GLU A 81 16.37 9.85 -27.31
CA GLU A 81 16.98 8.78 -28.12
C GLU A 81 16.32 8.61 -29.50
N TRP A 82 15.03 8.88 -29.63
CA TRP A 82 14.32 8.77 -30.92
C TRP A 82 14.74 9.85 -31.92
N GLN A 83 15.50 10.87 -31.50
CA GLN A 83 15.98 11.93 -32.37
C GLN A 83 17.32 11.59 -33.06
N LYS A 84 17.75 10.32 -33.00
CA LYS A 84 18.85 9.82 -33.83
C LYS A 84 18.50 9.92 -35.32
N ILE A 85 19.50 10.28 -36.12
CA ILE A 85 19.40 10.33 -37.57
C ILE A 85 19.54 8.91 -38.11
N VAL A 86 18.45 8.38 -38.66
CA VAL A 86 18.41 7.06 -39.26
C VAL A 86 18.85 7.16 -40.73
N PRO A 87 19.87 6.40 -41.19
CA PRO A 87 20.38 6.49 -42.56
C PRO A 87 19.32 6.26 -43.65
N SER A 88 18.32 5.43 -43.41
CA SER A 88 17.23 5.14 -44.36
C SER A 88 16.10 6.17 -44.36
N THR A 89 16.10 7.12 -43.42
CA THR A 89 15.03 8.10 -43.26
C THR A 89 15.51 9.47 -43.72
N THR A 90 14.89 9.99 -44.77
CA THR A 90 15.28 11.26 -45.42
C THR A 90 14.34 12.42 -45.11
N HIS A 91 13.17 12.16 -44.51
CA HIS A 91 12.17 13.17 -44.14
C HIS A 91 11.71 12.97 -42.70
N TYR A 92 11.66 14.05 -41.94
CA TYR A 92 11.27 14.05 -40.52
C TYR A 92 10.12 15.03 -40.30
N THR A 93 9.26 14.72 -39.33
CA THR A 93 8.15 15.58 -38.91
C THR A 93 7.96 15.44 -37.41
N HIS A 94 7.89 16.57 -36.69
CA HIS A 94 7.63 16.58 -35.25
C HIS A 94 6.65 17.69 -34.88
N SER A 95 5.62 17.35 -34.11
CA SER A 95 4.66 18.32 -33.60
C SER A 95 4.85 18.50 -32.10
N PHE A 96 4.89 19.75 -31.64
CA PHE A 96 5.16 20.09 -30.25
C PHE A 96 4.38 21.35 -29.85
N ARG A 97 4.28 21.62 -28.54
CA ARG A 97 3.78 22.89 -28.01
C ARG A 97 4.92 23.58 -27.30
N THR A 98 5.16 24.82 -27.68
CA THR A 98 6.20 25.64 -27.07
C THR A 98 5.88 25.89 -25.59
N PRO A 99 6.90 25.95 -24.72
CA PRO A 99 6.72 26.45 -23.36
C PRO A 99 6.12 27.85 -23.33
N LEU A 100 5.63 28.25 -22.16
CA LEU A 100 5.36 29.65 -21.90
C LEU A 100 6.66 30.45 -22.07
N ASP A 101 6.54 31.64 -22.66
CA ASP A 101 7.60 32.61 -22.98
C ASP A 101 8.59 32.26 -24.08
N ALA A 102 8.39 31.14 -24.79
CA ALA A 102 9.18 30.79 -25.97
C ALA A 102 9.11 31.88 -27.06
N GLN A 103 10.26 32.16 -27.67
CA GLN A 103 10.43 33.16 -28.74
C GLN A 103 11.05 32.56 -30.00
N THR A 104 12.02 31.67 -29.85
CA THR A 104 12.71 31.04 -30.98
C THR A 104 12.92 29.55 -30.71
N LEU A 105 12.62 28.72 -31.71
CA LEU A 105 13.03 27.32 -31.74
C LEU A 105 14.42 27.24 -32.36
N HIS A 106 15.39 26.71 -31.62
CA HIS A 106 16.67 26.30 -32.17
C HIS A 106 16.57 24.84 -32.59
N PHE A 107 16.71 24.59 -33.88
CA PHE A 107 16.94 23.27 -34.44
C PHE A 107 18.44 23.04 -34.50
N THR A 108 18.93 22.09 -33.70
CA THR A 108 20.36 21.80 -33.58
C THR A 108 20.65 20.35 -33.98
N VAL A 109 21.92 20.07 -34.23
CA VAL A 109 22.41 18.72 -34.50
C VAL A 109 23.62 18.45 -33.64
N HIS A 110 23.62 17.32 -32.96
CA HIS A 110 24.74 16.79 -32.19
C HIS A 110 25.34 15.61 -32.95
N TYR A 111 26.65 15.60 -33.20
CA TYR A 111 27.29 14.57 -34.02
C TYR A 111 28.76 14.37 -33.65
N ASP A 112 29.27 13.19 -34.01
CA ASP A 112 30.70 12.86 -34.01
C ASP A 112 31.20 12.78 -35.47
N GLY A 113 32.23 13.55 -35.82
CA GLY A 113 32.84 13.50 -37.15
C GLY A 113 32.21 14.45 -38.17
N GLN A 114 31.71 13.94 -39.30
CA GLN A 114 31.18 14.79 -40.38
C GLN A 114 29.72 15.21 -40.10
N PRO A 115 29.38 16.51 -40.17
CA PRO A 115 28.04 16.99 -39.86
C PRO A 115 27.00 16.48 -40.88
N PRO A 116 25.84 16.00 -40.42
CA PRO A 116 24.70 15.72 -41.30
C PRO A 116 24.25 16.97 -42.06
N LYS A 117 23.87 16.81 -43.33
CA LYS A 117 23.34 17.90 -44.15
C LYS A 117 21.81 17.91 -44.09
N PHE A 118 21.25 19.05 -43.71
CA PHE A 118 19.80 19.27 -43.64
C PHE A 118 19.32 20.19 -44.76
N SER A 119 18.10 19.96 -45.25
CA SER A 119 17.42 20.82 -46.22
C SER A 119 15.91 20.88 -45.94
N ASP A 120 15.19 21.80 -46.59
CA ASP A 120 13.73 21.94 -46.50
C ASP A 120 13.20 22.04 -45.05
N VAL A 121 13.91 22.74 -44.17
CA VAL A 121 13.47 22.98 -42.79
C VAL A 121 12.29 23.96 -42.79
N GLN A 122 11.11 23.51 -42.40
CA GLN A 122 9.87 24.31 -42.36
C GLN A 122 9.21 24.18 -40.99
N LEU A 123 8.68 25.30 -40.49
CA LEU A 123 7.93 25.36 -39.23
C LEU A 123 6.55 25.98 -39.48
N GLU A 124 5.50 25.22 -39.19
CA GLU A 124 4.11 25.62 -39.42
C GLU A 124 3.37 25.70 -38.07
N ALA A 125 2.67 26.81 -37.82
CA ALA A 125 1.76 26.93 -36.67
C ALA A 125 0.52 26.06 -36.91
N ILE A 126 0.12 25.27 -35.91
CA ILE A 126 -1.02 24.35 -36.04
C ILE A 126 -2.03 24.54 -34.92
N THR A 127 -3.31 24.47 -35.24
CA THR A 127 -4.35 24.16 -34.25
C THR A 127 -4.37 22.64 -34.07
N PRO A 128 -4.53 22.07 -32.84
CA PRO A 128 -4.62 20.62 -32.60
C PRO A 128 -5.82 19.90 -33.26
N ALA A 129 -6.10 20.11 -34.54
CA ALA A 129 -7.09 19.38 -35.31
C ALA A 129 -6.43 18.15 -35.94
N GLY A 130 -6.77 16.96 -35.43
CA GLY A 130 -6.23 15.69 -35.95
C GLY A 130 -4.73 15.53 -35.72
N LEU A 131 -4.33 15.34 -34.46
CA LEU A 131 -2.95 14.96 -34.13
C LEU A 131 -2.80 13.45 -34.32
N LEU A 132 -2.34 13.06 -35.51
CA LEU A 132 -1.76 11.73 -35.65
C LEU A 132 -0.47 11.72 -34.82
N ILE A 133 -0.49 10.94 -33.75
CA ILE A 133 0.69 10.67 -32.93
C ILE A 133 1.39 9.56 -33.67
N ASN A 134 2.24 9.93 -34.64
CA ASN A 134 2.86 8.95 -35.51
C ASN A 134 3.67 7.95 -34.67
N GLY A 135 3.10 6.75 -34.51
CA GLY A 135 3.80 5.52 -34.83
C GLY A 135 3.61 5.24 -36.33
N ASP A 136 4.01 6.16 -37.20
CA ASP A 136 4.09 5.84 -38.63
C ASP A 136 5.38 5.06 -38.86
N PHE A 137 5.24 3.78 -38.60
CA PHE A 137 6.31 2.82 -38.81
C PHE A 137 6.62 2.63 -40.31
N THR A 138 5.91 3.29 -41.23
CA THR A 138 6.25 3.24 -42.67
C THR A 138 7.66 3.77 -42.97
N ALA A 139 8.26 4.55 -42.06
CA ALA A 139 9.65 4.98 -42.13
C ALA A 139 10.69 3.86 -41.88
N GLY A 140 10.26 2.65 -41.48
CA GLY A 140 11.10 1.46 -41.34
C GLY A 140 11.27 0.94 -39.90
N LEU A 141 11.91 -0.22 -39.77
CA LEU A 141 12.07 -0.99 -38.52
C LEU A 141 13.00 -0.35 -37.45
N GLY A 142 13.46 0.89 -37.64
CA GLY A 142 14.31 1.63 -36.69
C GLY A 142 13.75 2.97 -36.25
N ASN A 143 12.55 3.35 -36.71
CA ASN A 143 11.99 4.68 -36.43
C ASN A 143 11.18 4.71 -35.12
N TYR A 144 11.82 5.12 -34.02
CA TYR A 144 11.18 5.35 -32.72
C TYR A 144 10.54 6.74 -32.56
N SER A 145 10.47 7.56 -33.62
CA SER A 145 9.84 8.89 -33.56
C SER A 145 8.42 8.80 -33.01
N GLY A 146 8.05 9.73 -32.12
CA GLY A 146 6.76 9.72 -31.45
C GLY A 146 6.75 8.93 -30.12
N TRP A 147 7.88 8.34 -29.71
CA TRP A 147 8.04 7.55 -28.49
C TRP A 147 9.26 8.03 -27.70
N SER A 148 9.02 8.75 -26.60
CA SER A 148 10.08 9.34 -25.75
C SER A 148 10.60 8.37 -24.70
N GLU A 149 9.77 7.43 -24.25
CA GLU A 149 10.18 6.46 -23.25
C GLU A 149 9.66 5.07 -23.58
N GLN A 150 10.53 4.08 -23.49
CA GLN A 150 10.20 2.69 -23.78
C GLN A 150 11.12 1.74 -23.03
N ASN A 151 10.63 0.54 -22.80
CA ASN A 151 11.39 -0.55 -22.23
C ASN A 151 10.90 -1.88 -22.81
N ASN A 152 11.84 -2.77 -23.15
CA ASN A 152 11.55 -4.07 -23.75
C ASN A 152 10.58 -4.00 -24.93
N THR A 153 10.94 -3.22 -25.94
CA THR A 153 10.14 -3.01 -27.16
C THR A 153 10.99 -3.30 -28.39
N ARG A 154 10.38 -3.86 -29.44
CA ARG A 154 11.04 -4.00 -30.74
C ARG A 154 10.08 -3.73 -31.90
N PHE A 155 10.64 -3.34 -33.03
CA PHE A 155 9.89 -3.25 -34.27
C PHE A 155 9.67 -4.62 -34.90
N VAL A 156 8.50 -4.77 -35.51
CA VAL A 156 8.05 -5.99 -36.17
C VAL A 156 7.29 -5.64 -37.44
N GLU A 157 7.24 -6.57 -38.39
CA GLU A 157 6.37 -6.43 -39.55
C GLU A 157 5.05 -7.19 -39.31
N VAL A 158 3.92 -6.52 -39.51
CA VAL A 158 2.57 -7.07 -39.42
C VAL A 158 1.79 -6.66 -40.66
N ASN A 159 1.42 -7.63 -41.49
CA ASN A 159 0.69 -7.41 -42.74
C ASN A 159 1.38 -6.41 -43.70
N GLY A 160 2.70 -6.52 -43.86
CA GLY A 160 3.49 -5.64 -44.74
C GLY A 160 3.68 -4.22 -44.22
N LYS A 161 3.34 -3.96 -42.95
CA LYS A 161 3.55 -2.67 -42.27
C LYS A 161 4.36 -2.88 -41.01
N ALA A 162 5.29 -1.99 -40.72
CA ALA A 162 5.98 -2.05 -39.45
C ALA A 162 5.02 -1.69 -38.29
N ALA A 163 5.34 -2.19 -37.10
CA ALA A 163 4.59 -1.99 -35.87
C ALA A 163 5.55 -2.05 -34.68
N LEU A 164 5.26 -1.31 -33.61
CA LEU A 164 6.00 -1.42 -32.36
C LEU A 164 5.39 -2.54 -31.52
N ARG A 165 6.14 -3.61 -31.28
CA ARG A 165 5.75 -4.67 -30.36
C ARG A 165 6.38 -4.41 -28.99
N ILE A 166 5.53 -4.22 -27.99
CA ILE A 166 5.90 -4.29 -26.58
C ILE A 166 6.00 -5.78 -26.23
N GLU A 167 7.14 -6.18 -25.68
CA GLU A 167 7.39 -7.53 -25.19
C GLU A 167 7.00 -7.66 -23.72
N HIS A 168 7.15 -8.86 -23.16
CA HIS A 168 6.75 -9.19 -21.78
C HIS A 168 7.29 -8.15 -20.79
N ASN A 169 6.44 -7.61 -19.89
CA ASN A 169 6.81 -6.58 -18.91
C ASN A 169 7.45 -5.33 -19.53
N GLY A 170 7.25 -5.10 -20.82
CA GLY A 170 7.65 -3.89 -21.51
C GLY A 170 6.60 -2.78 -21.36
N TYR A 171 7.02 -1.57 -21.74
CA TYR A 171 6.12 -0.44 -21.91
C TYR A 171 6.62 0.47 -23.03
N ALA A 172 5.70 1.27 -23.56
CA ALA A 172 6.01 2.37 -24.46
C ALA A 172 5.11 3.56 -24.11
N LEU A 173 5.70 4.74 -24.08
CA LEU A 173 5.03 5.99 -23.77
C LEU A 173 5.30 6.98 -24.90
N THR A 174 4.22 7.52 -25.46
CA THR A 174 4.35 8.46 -26.59
C THR A 174 5.06 9.73 -26.15
N ASP A 175 5.54 10.48 -27.13
CA ASP A 175 5.85 11.91 -26.98
C ASP A 175 4.68 12.68 -26.37
N ARG A 176 5.01 13.85 -25.83
CA ARG A 176 4.05 14.78 -25.25
C ARG A 176 3.21 15.38 -26.37
N VAL A 177 1.99 14.91 -26.48
CA VAL A 177 1.03 15.32 -27.51
C VAL A 177 0.35 16.59 -27.04
N PRO A 178 0.48 17.71 -27.76
CA PRO A 178 -0.13 18.95 -27.33
C PRO A 178 -1.65 18.87 -27.43
N VAL A 179 -2.36 19.22 -26.37
CA VAL A 179 -3.83 19.22 -26.32
C VAL A 179 -4.35 20.49 -25.67
N ASP A 180 -5.65 20.72 -25.82
CA ASP A 180 -6.36 21.74 -25.07
C ASP A 180 -7.08 21.11 -23.88
N GLY A 181 -7.20 21.87 -22.79
CA GLY A 181 -7.89 21.44 -21.57
C GLY A 181 -9.40 21.58 -21.71
N ASP A 182 -10.15 20.70 -21.03
CA ASP A 182 -11.61 20.61 -21.14
C ASP A 182 -12.10 20.47 -22.58
N SER A 183 -11.42 19.63 -23.36
CA SER A 183 -11.71 19.41 -24.78
C SER A 183 -11.93 17.93 -25.05
N LEU A 184 -12.85 17.65 -25.97
CA LEU A 184 -13.26 16.30 -26.37
C LEU A 184 -12.40 15.80 -27.53
N TYR A 185 -11.70 14.69 -27.30
CA TYR A 185 -10.88 14.02 -28.28
C TYR A 185 -11.44 12.63 -28.60
N GLN A 186 -11.33 12.24 -29.86
CA GLN A 186 -11.66 10.91 -30.36
C GLN A 186 -10.41 10.24 -30.94
N PHE A 187 -10.18 8.97 -30.64
CA PHE A 187 -9.13 8.20 -31.30
C PHE A 187 -9.44 8.03 -32.80
N VAL A 188 -8.43 8.23 -33.65
CA VAL A 188 -8.55 8.02 -35.10
C VAL A 188 -8.79 6.54 -35.41
N SER A 189 -9.56 6.24 -36.46
CA SER A 189 -9.82 4.88 -36.91
C SER A 189 -8.52 4.06 -37.10
N GLY A 190 -8.54 2.84 -36.55
CA GLY A 190 -7.40 1.92 -36.54
C GLY A 190 -6.37 2.16 -35.42
N SER A 191 -6.57 3.15 -34.54
CA SER A 191 -5.63 3.40 -33.44
C SER A 191 -5.65 2.31 -32.39
N THR A 192 -4.48 1.84 -31.99
CA THR A 192 -4.29 0.95 -30.84
C THR A 192 -4.61 1.71 -29.56
N LYS A 193 -5.47 1.13 -28.71
CA LYS A 193 -5.87 1.74 -27.44
C LYS A 193 -4.77 1.65 -26.37
N PRO A 194 -4.46 2.75 -25.67
CA PRO A 194 -3.49 2.72 -24.59
C PRO A 194 -4.06 1.99 -23.37
N ALA A 195 -3.17 1.60 -22.45
CA ALA A 195 -3.56 1.14 -21.12
C ALA A 195 -3.99 2.32 -20.23
N SER A 196 -3.38 3.49 -20.42
CA SER A 196 -3.75 4.72 -19.71
C SER A 196 -3.42 5.95 -20.57
N VAL A 197 -4.15 7.04 -20.34
CA VAL A 197 -3.87 8.34 -20.94
C VAL A 197 -3.38 9.25 -19.80
N PHE A 198 -2.12 9.66 -19.86
CA PHE A 198 -1.54 10.55 -18.87
C PHE A 198 -1.74 11.99 -19.33
N ALA A 199 -2.35 12.82 -18.50
CA ALA A 199 -2.54 14.24 -18.75
C ALA A 199 -1.54 15.06 -17.93
N TYR A 200 -0.98 16.08 -18.54
CA TYR A 200 -0.01 16.97 -17.90
C TYR A 200 -0.43 18.42 -18.08
N ASP A 201 -0.11 19.27 -17.10
CA ASP A 201 -0.30 20.72 -17.19
C ASP A 201 0.76 21.39 -18.09
N ALA A 202 0.74 22.73 -18.16
CA ALA A 202 1.72 23.53 -18.93
C ALA A 202 3.15 23.34 -18.44
N ASP A 203 3.32 22.83 -17.22
CA ASP A 203 4.60 22.67 -16.55
C ASP A 203 5.06 21.22 -16.65
N MET A 204 4.39 20.36 -17.41
CA MET A 204 4.65 18.93 -17.49
C MET A 204 4.52 18.22 -16.13
N HIS A 205 3.79 18.80 -15.18
CA HIS A 205 3.39 18.09 -13.97
C HIS A 205 2.26 17.12 -14.32
N LEU A 206 2.39 15.86 -13.87
CA LEU A 206 1.40 14.82 -14.13
C LEU A 206 0.14 15.11 -13.29
N LEU A 207 -0.99 15.33 -13.96
CA LEU A 207 -2.28 15.44 -13.29
C LEU A 207 -2.70 14.08 -12.74
N THR A 208 -3.54 14.07 -11.70
CA THR A 208 -4.05 12.85 -11.07
C THR A 208 -4.53 11.84 -12.12
N PRO A 209 -3.83 10.69 -12.26
CA PRO A 209 -4.16 9.73 -13.31
C PRO A 209 -5.56 9.16 -13.09
N THR A 210 -6.41 9.27 -14.11
CA THR A 210 -7.72 8.61 -14.12
C THR A 210 -7.63 7.29 -14.89
N LYS A 211 -8.42 6.30 -14.47
CA LYS A 211 -8.50 5.03 -15.19
C LYS A 211 -9.12 5.27 -16.56
N PHE A 212 -8.39 4.91 -17.62
CA PHE A 212 -8.92 4.95 -18.98
C PHE A 212 -10.05 3.91 -19.11
N ASP A 213 -11.23 4.36 -19.56
CA ASP A 213 -12.45 3.54 -19.63
C ASP A 213 -12.56 2.72 -20.93
N GLY A 214 -11.55 2.79 -21.79
CA GLY A 214 -11.50 2.06 -23.06
C GLY A 214 -12.30 2.71 -24.19
N LYS A 215 -12.99 3.84 -23.94
CA LYS A 215 -13.85 4.46 -24.94
C LYS A 215 -13.06 5.05 -26.11
N ASN A 216 -13.77 5.26 -27.22
CA ASN A 216 -13.22 5.93 -28.38
C ASN A 216 -13.04 7.43 -28.17
N GLU A 217 -13.78 8.00 -27.24
CA GLU A 217 -13.79 9.42 -26.93
C GLU A 217 -13.44 9.62 -25.47
N PHE A 218 -12.72 10.70 -25.18
CA PHE A 218 -12.38 11.09 -23.83
C PHE A 218 -12.23 12.62 -23.76
N ARG A 219 -12.59 13.19 -22.62
CA ARG A 219 -12.43 14.62 -22.33
C ARG A 219 -11.14 14.84 -21.53
N THR A 220 -10.36 15.83 -21.91
CA THR A 220 -9.14 16.20 -21.19
C THR A 220 -9.50 16.94 -19.89
N PRO A 221 -8.73 16.76 -18.80
CA PRO A 221 -8.86 17.62 -17.63
C PRO A 221 -8.69 19.10 -17.99
N GLN A 222 -9.32 20.00 -17.23
CA GLN A 222 -9.28 21.45 -17.50
C GLN A 222 -7.84 22.00 -17.56
N ALA A 223 -6.96 21.53 -16.67
CA ALA A 223 -5.56 21.95 -16.62
C ALA A 223 -4.67 21.30 -17.69
N ALA A 224 -5.15 20.30 -18.44
CA ALA A 224 -4.33 19.54 -19.36
C ALA A 224 -3.84 20.39 -20.54
N ARG A 225 -2.54 20.30 -20.85
CA ARG A 225 -1.89 20.92 -22.01
C ARG A 225 -1.11 19.91 -22.85
N TYR A 226 -0.79 18.76 -22.26
CA TYR A 226 -0.18 17.64 -22.94
C TYR A 226 -0.84 16.33 -22.54
N LEU A 227 -0.86 15.38 -23.46
CA LEU A 227 -1.16 13.98 -23.19
C LEU A 227 0.02 13.10 -23.54
N ARG A 228 0.14 11.96 -22.84
CA ARG A 228 0.97 10.84 -23.28
C ARG A 228 0.16 9.56 -23.20
N MET A 229 0.30 8.73 -24.22
CA MET A 229 -0.45 7.48 -24.33
C MET A 229 0.43 6.36 -23.82
N PHE A 230 0.06 5.78 -22.68
CA PHE A 230 0.85 4.74 -22.04
C PHE A 230 0.39 3.37 -22.51
N TYR A 231 1.32 2.60 -23.06
CA TYR A 231 1.11 1.23 -23.50
C TYR A 231 1.97 0.30 -22.67
N LYS A 232 1.39 -0.83 -22.29
CA LYS A 232 2.06 -1.93 -21.61
C LYS A 232 1.39 -3.25 -21.99
N THR A 233 2.03 -4.36 -21.64
CA THR A 233 1.43 -5.70 -21.72
C THR A 233 0.24 -5.84 -20.78
N GLY A 234 -0.62 -6.81 -21.08
CA GLY A 234 -1.89 -7.01 -20.39
C GLY A 234 -1.77 -7.93 -19.19
N TYR A 235 -1.31 -9.17 -19.39
CA TYR A 235 -1.19 -10.17 -18.33
C TYR A 235 0.06 -11.03 -18.53
N ASP A 236 0.81 -11.20 -17.46
CA ASP A 236 2.16 -11.79 -17.54
C ASP A 236 2.12 -13.33 -17.48
N HIS A 237 0.99 -13.90 -17.04
CA HIS A 237 0.78 -15.35 -16.98
C HIS A 237 0.02 -15.90 -18.19
N VAL A 238 -0.49 -15.04 -19.09
CA VAL A 238 -1.24 -15.44 -20.28
C VAL A 238 -0.42 -15.13 -21.53
N PRO A 239 0.07 -16.13 -22.28
CA PRO A 239 0.95 -15.91 -23.43
C PRO A 239 0.43 -14.89 -24.46
N ALA A 240 -0.88 -14.89 -24.73
CA ALA A 240 -1.52 -13.96 -25.66
C ALA A 240 -1.45 -12.48 -25.23
N TYR A 241 -1.24 -12.22 -23.93
CA TYR A 241 -1.19 -10.87 -23.35
C TYR A 241 0.21 -10.44 -22.90
N ARG A 242 1.23 -11.30 -23.11
CA ARG A 242 2.65 -10.98 -22.89
C ARG A 242 3.26 -10.11 -23.97
N THR A 243 2.55 -9.89 -25.07
CA THR A 243 2.98 -8.93 -26.09
C THR A 243 1.84 -7.99 -26.41
N LYS A 244 2.17 -6.77 -26.84
CA LYS A 244 1.19 -5.82 -27.36
C LYS A 244 1.76 -5.13 -28.57
N THR A 245 1.10 -5.33 -29.71
CA THR A 245 1.49 -4.67 -30.96
C THR A 245 0.72 -3.37 -31.12
N ILE A 246 1.46 -2.29 -31.31
CA ILE A 246 0.97 -0.96 -31.63
C ILE A 246 1.21 -0.77 -33.11
N ALA A 247 0.13 -0.68 -33.89
CA ALA A 247 0.21 -0.50 -35.34
C ALA A 247 0.00 0.95 -35.76
N LYS A 248 -0.78 1.70 -34.98
CA LYS A 248 -1.11 3.11 -35.25
C LYS A 248 -1.60 3.77 -33.97
N VAL A 249 -1.30 5.04 -33.77
CA VAL A 249 -1.86 5.86 -32.70
C VAL A 249 -2.27 7.22 -33.29
N GLY A 250 -3.40 7.76 -32.85
CA GLY A 250 -3.82 9.08 -33.28
C GLY A 250 -5.09 9.52 -32.57
N ILE A 251 -5.20 10.82 -32.35
CA ILE A 251 -6.38 11.45 -31.76
C ILE A 251 -6.80 12.64 -32.63
N LYS A 252 -8.09 12.94 -32.64
CA LYS A 252 -8.64 14.14 -33.27
C LYS A 252 -9.54 14.84 -32.27
N ARG A 253 -9.42 16.16 -32.16
CA ARG A 253 -10.40 16.96 -31.45
C ARG A 253 -11.73 16.93 -32.22
N ILE A 254 -12.85 16.82 -31.51
CA ILE A 254 -14.18 16.70 -32.12
C ILE A 254 -15.22 17.71 -31.59
N ASP A 255 -14.88 18.53 -30.60
CA ASP A 255 -15.74 19.62 -30.15
C ASP A 255 -15.31 20.99 -30.72
N ALA A 256 -16.27 21.90 -30.77
CA ALA A 256 -16.12 23.25 -31.33
C ALA A 256 -15.87 24.34 -30.26
N GLU A 257 -15.72 23.97 -28.99
CA GLU A 257 -15.65 24.92 -27.88
C GLU A 257 -14.32 25.69 -27.82
N THR A 258 -14.38 26.92 -27.32
CA THR A 258 -13.21 27.80 -27.19
C THR A 258 -12.34 27.32 -26.02
N PRO A 259 -11.01 27.23 -26.19
CA PRO A 259 -10.12 26.75 -25.14
C PRO A 259 -10.22 27.58 -23.84
N SER A 260 -10.01 26.90 -22.70
CA SER A 260 -9.97 27.55 -21.39
C SER A 260 -8.88 28.63 -21.30
N ALA A 261 -9.16 29.67 -20.52
CA ALA A 261 -8.24 30.79 -20.29
C ALA A 261 -6.89 30.32 -19.71
N LYS A 262 -5.83 31.05 -20.04
CA LYS A 262 -4.49 30.84 -19.47
C LYS A 262 -4.54 31.19 -17.98
N ILE A 263 -4.04 30.29 -17.13
CA ILE A 263 -3.75 30.61 -15.74
C ILE A 263 -2.35 31.22 -15.73
N ASP A 264 -2.25 32.50 -15.40
CA ASP A 264 -0.97 33.18 -15.24
C ASP A 264 -0.51 33.04 -13.79
N VAL A 265 0.56 32.28 -13.57
CA VAL A 265 1.15 32.08 -12.24
C VAL A 265 2.42 32.92 -12.19
N PRO A 266 2.57 33.83 -11.20
CA PRO A 266 3.77 34.64 -11.07
C PRO A 266 5.05 33.79 -11.03
N LEU A 267 6.05 34.18 -11.82
CA LEU A 267 7.35 33.51 -11.82
C LEU A 267 8.18 33.94 -10.61
N SER A 268 8.90 32.98 -10.03
CA SER A 268 10.01 33.25 -9.11
C SER A 268 11.25 33.71 -9.89
N SER A 269 12.11 34.49 -9.24
CA SER A 269 13.43 34.83 -9.77
C SER A 269 14.40 33.65 -9.77
N ASP A 270 14.17 32.66 -8.91
CA ASP A 270 15.03 31.48 -8.78
C ASP A 270 14.66 30.39 -9.81
N GLU A 271 15.58 29.44 -10.00
CA GLU A 271 15.46 28.42 -11.05
C GLU A 271 15.90 27.03 -10.60
N ILE A 272 15.24 26.02 -11.14
CA ILE A 272 15.64 24.62 -11.04
C ILE A 272 16.36 24.26 -12.33
N ILE A 273 17.49 23.57 -12.20
CA ILE A 273 18.33 23.10 -13.29
C ILE A 273 18.30 21.59 -13.34
N LEU A 274 17.94 21.04 -14.50
CA LEU A 274 17.92 19.61 -14.78
C LEU A 274 18.43 19.39 -16.20
N SER A 275 19.26 18.35 -16.41
CA SER A 275 19.78 18.02 -17.74
C SER A 275 18.64 17.69 -18.72
N GLY A 276 18.78 18.08 -19.99
CA GLY A 276 17.79 17.80 -21.05
C GLY A 276 17.59 16.30 -21.29
N ARG A 277 18.66 15.52 -21.12
CA ARG A 277 18.63 14.05 -21.07
C ARG A 277 18.81 13.61 -19.61
N CYS A 278 17.73 13.18 -18.96
CA CYS A 278 17.71 12.76 -17.55
C CYS A 278 16.87 11.48 -17.34
N ASP A 279 17.04 10.82 -16.19
CA ASP A 279 16.20 9.68 -15.81
C ASP A 279 14.77 10.17 -15.47
N PRO A 280 13.71 9.42 -15.83
CA PRO A 280 12.33 9.80 -15.52
C PRO A 280 12.05 10.09 -14.03
N ARG A 281 12.81 9.50 -13.10
CA ARG A 281 12.72 9.76 -11.66
C ARG A 281 13.32 11.12 -11.27
N GLU A 282 14.39 11.57 -11.94
CA GLU A 282 14.97 12.91 -11.74
C GLU A 282 14.08 14.00 -12.32
N GLU A 283 13.50 13.77 -13.51
CA GLU A 283 12.46 14.66 -14.02
C GLU A 283 11.29 14.73 -13.03
N HIS A 284 10.82 13.58 -12.51
CA HIS A 284 9.77 13.58 -11.51
C HIS A 284 10.15 14.38 -10.25
N ALA A 285 11.39 14.23 -9.75
CA ALA A 285 11.90 14.96 -8.60
C ALA A 285 11.89 16.49 -8.83
N ALA A 286 12.42 16.96 -9.97
CA ALA A 286 12.41 18.38 -10.31
C ALA A 286 10.98 18.95 -10.44
N ARG A 287 10.03 18.15 -10.94
CA ARG A 287 8.62 18.54 -11.03
C ARG A 287 7.91 18.55 -9.69
N GLU A 288 8.24 17.65 -8.76
CA GLU A 288 7.75 17.71 -7.38
C GLU A 288 8.26 18.98 -6.68
N LEU A 289 9.56 19.31 -6.83
CA LEU A 289 10.12 20.55 -6.29
C LEU A 289 9.40 21.79 -6.85
N GLN A 290 9.22 21.85 -8.17
CA GLN A 290 8.51 22.94 -8.84
C GLN A 290 7.06 23.05 -8.36
N HIS A 291 6.36 21.93 -8.26
CA HIS A 291 4.97 21.87 -7.82
C HIS A 291 4.81 22.35 -6.38
N TRP A 292 5.53 21.75 -5.42
CA TRP A 292 5.34 22.08 -4.01
C TRP A 292 5.80 23.51 -3.67
N ILE A 293 6.85 24.03 -4.31
CA ILE A 293 7.20 25.45 -4.15
C ILE A 293 6.11 26.36 -4.70
N ARG A 294 5.45 25.99 -5.81
CA ARG A 294 4.30 26.72 -6.34
C ARG A 294 3.11 26.70 -5.37
N GLU A 295 2.76 25.53 -4.83
CA GLU A 295 1.64 25.41 -3.89
C GLU A 295 1.90 26.18 -2.58
N ILE A 296 3.14 26.14 -2.06
CA ILE A 296 3.51 26.84 -0.82
C ILE A 296 3.58 28.36 -1.04
N THR A 297 4.19 28.82 -2.15
CA THR A 297 4.51 30.24 -2.33
C THR A 297 3.59 31.03 -3.24
N GLY A 298 2.76 30.34 -4.01
CA GLY A 298 2.01 30.93 -5.12
C GLY A 298 2.91 31.36 -6.30
N LYS A 299 4.22 31.11 -6.24
CA LYS A 299 5.19 31.47 -7.28
C LYS A 299 5.78 30.22 -7.92
N ARG A 300 5.87 30.23 -9.24
CA ARG A 300 6.43 29.12 -10.01
C ARG A 300 7.92 29.33 -10.25
N LEU A 301 8.75 28.35 -9.84
CA LEU A 301 10.17 28.30 -10.24
C LEU A 301 10.30 27.97 -11.73
N ARG A 302 11.24 28.61 -12.41
CA ARG A 302 11.61 28.25 -13.78
C ARG A 302 12.38 26.92 -13.73
N LEU A 303 12.00 25.95 -14.57
CA LEU A 303 12.80 24.73 -14.75
C LEU A 303 13.54 24.83 -16.09
N LEU A 304 14.86 24.91 -16.05
CA LEU A 304 15.73 25.14 -17.20
C LEU A 304 16.63 23.92 -17.46
N ALA A 305 16.98 23.70 -18.74
CA ALA A 305 17.92 22.65 -19.15
C ALA A 305 19.38 23.01 -18.81
N LYS A 306 19.67 24.31 -18.72
CA LYS A 306 20.98 24.86 -18.40
C LYS A 306 20.81 26.07 -17.47
N PRO A 307 21.77 26.33 -16.56
CA PRO A 307 21.78 27.53 -15.73
C PRO A 307 21.64 28.81 -16.56
N SER A 308 20.81 29.75 -16.12
CA SER A 308 20.78 31.09 -16.70
C SER A 308 22.02 31.90 -16.27
N HIS A 309 22.28 32.99 -16.97
CA HIS A 309 23.31 33.96 -16.58
C HIS A 309 22.85 34.91 -15.45
N VAL A 310 21.61 34.77 -14.98
CA VAL A 310 21.06 35.61 -13.90
C VAL A 310 21.72 35.22 -12.57
N ASP A 311 22.06 36.22 -11.77
CA ASP A 311 22.65 36.05 -10.44
C ASP A 311 21.57 35.76 -9.37
N ASN A 312 20.92 34.60 -9.49
CA ASN A 312 19.82 34.10 -8.65
C ASN A 312 20.17 32.77 -7.96
N THR A 313 19.26 32.24 -7.13
CA THR A 313 19.40 30.90 -6.58
C THR A 313 19.13 29.85 -7.65
N LYS A 314 19.98 28.82 -7.71
CA LYS A 314 19.84 27.68 -8.63
C LYS A 314 19.73 26.38 -7.85
N PHE A 315 18.67 25.62 -8.09
CA PHE A 315 18.51 24.27 -7.56
C PHE A 315 18.98 23.27 -8.61
N LEU A 316 20.17 22.69 -8.45
CA LEU A 316 20.73 21.74 -9.40
C LEU A 316 20.37 20.31 -8.97
N ILE A 317 19.59 19.63 -9.82
CA ILE A 317 18.99 18.34 -9.49
C ILE A 317 19.68 17.23 -10.28
N GLY A 318 20.15 16.20 -9.56
CA GLY A 318 20.77 15.02 -10.15
C GLY A 318 22.29 14.98 -10.01
N SER A 319 22.86 13.78 -10.19
CA SER A 319 24.29 13.50 -9.97
C SER A 319 25.20 14.17 -11.00
N ASP A 320 24.70 14.47 -12.20
CA ASP A 320 25.42 15.22 -13.25
C ASP A 320 25.93 16.59 -12.76
N TRP A 321 25.20 17.20 -11.82
CA TRP A 321 25.55 18.48 -11.21
C TRP A 321 26.35 18.36 -9.91
N ALA A 322 26.75 17.15 -9.54
CA ALA A 322 27.36 16.85 -8.24
C ALA A 322 28.76 16.22 -8.33
N THR A 323 29.37 16.19 -9.52
CA THR A 323 30.70 15.59 -9.76
C THR A 323 31.82 16.19 -8.88
N GLN A 324 31.63 17.41 -8.41
CA GLN A 324 32.50 18.11 -7.46
C GLN A 324 32.39 17.63 -6.00
N PHE A 325 31.46 16.71 -5.68
CA PHE A 325 31.25 16.15 -4.35
C PHE A 325 31.52 14.63 -4.31
N PRO A 326 32.75 14.17 -4.65
CA PRO A 326 33.06 12.74 -4.73
C PRO A 326 32.88 12.02 -3.38
N ASP A 327 33.15 12.69 -2.26
CA ASP A 327 33.00 12.10 -0.92
C ASP A 327 31.53 11.78 -0.59
N ASP A 328 30.61 12.63 -1.03
CA ASP A 328 29.17 12.38 -0.86
C ASP A 328 28.71 11.28 -1.81
N LEU A 329 29.11 11.31 -3.09
CA LEU A 329 28.77 10.24 -4.03
C LEU A 329 29.26 8.87 -3.56
N ASN A 330 30.48 8.79 -3.02
CA ASN A 330 31.04 7.58 -2.44
C ASN A 330 30.28 7.13 -1.18
N HIS A 331 29.91 8.06 -0.30
CA HIS A 331 29.10 7.72 0.89
C HIS A 331 27.71 7.17 0.52
N LEU A 332 27.14 7.67 -0.57
CA LEU A 332 25.80 7.32 -1.03
C LEU A 332 25.77 6.11 -1.98
N ALA A 333 26.92 5.57 -2.38
CA ALA A 333 27.01 4.43 -3.29
C ALA A 333 26.13 3.26 -2.85
N ASP A 334 25.53 2.58 -3.83
CA ASP A 334 24.68 1.39 -3.66
C ASP A 334 23.51 1.58 -2.66
N SER A 335 23.00 2.81 -2.53
CA SER A 335 21.92 3.14 -1.61
C SER A 335 20.95 4.16 -2.18
N ASP A 336 19.75 4.25 -1.62
CA ASP A 336 18.78 5.31 -1.96
C ASP A 336 19.07 6.64 -1.23
N GLY A 337 20.27 6.80 -0.68
CA GLY A 337 20.64 8.01 0.05
C GLY A 337 20.77 9.23 -0.86
N TYR A 338 20.83 10.40 -0.21
CA TYR A 338 20.92 11.70 -0.86
C TYR A 338 21.82 12.66 -0.09
N ALA A 339 22.29 13.69 -0.79
CA ALA A 339 22.95 14.85 -0.22
C ALA A 339 22.34 16.15 -0.77
N VAL A 340 22.34 17.16 0.10
CA VAL A 340 22.07 18.54 -0.24
C VAL A 340 23.31 19.35 0.12
N ARG A 341 23.82 20.13 -0.83
CA ARG A 341 24.99 20.99 -0.66
C ARG A 341 24.71 22.37 -1.21
N ARG A 342 25.09 23.41 -0.47
CA ARG A 342 25.04 24.79 -0.93
C ARG A 342 26.43 25.33 -1.20
N GLN A 343 26.62 25.86 -2.40
CA GLN A 343 27.76 26.67 -2.78
C GLN A 343 27.24 28.04 -3.23
N ASP A 344 27.40 29.05 -2.39
CA ASP A 344 26.86 30.39 -2.62
C ASP A 344 25.35 30.41 -2.88
N LYS A 345 24.95 30.64 -4.13
CA LYS A 345 23.55 30.64 -4.59
C LYS A 345 23.13 29.33 -5.25
N HIS A 346 24.01 28.33 -5.31
CA HIS A 346 23.74 27.04 -5.93
C HIS A 346 23.46 26.00 -4.86
N ILE A 347 22.27 25.40 -4.91
CA ILE A 347 21.85 24.31 -4.03
C ILE A 347 21.78 23.05 -4.87
N HIS A 348 22.67 22.11 -4.61
CA HIS A 348 22.75 20.82 -5.27
C HIS A 348 21.93 19.81 -4.48
N VAL A 349 21.04 19.08 -5.13
CA VAL A 349 20.27 17.97 -4.54
C VAL A 349 20.49 16.74 -5.40
N PHE A 350 21.17 15.73 -4.83
CA PHE A 350 21.62 14.57 -5.61
C PHE A 350 21.69 13.30 -4.75
N GLY A 351 21.46 12.15 -5.40
CA GLY A 351 21.85 10.83 -4.90
C GLY A 351 22.93 10.21 -5.78
N SER A 352 23.44 9.04 -5.39
CA SER A 352 24.30 8.21 -6.27
C SER A 352 23.50 7.57 -7.41
N ASN A 353 22.17 7.54 -7.29
CA ASN A 353 21.23 7.10 -8.31
C ASN A 353 19.97 8.00 -8.34
N PRO A 354 19.15 7.92 -9.41
CA PRO A 354 17.95 8.75 -9.58
C PRO A 354 16.91 8.67 -8.46
N ARG A 355 16.75 7.52 -7.79
CA ARG A 355 15.80 7.34 -6.70
C ARG A 355 16.25 8.06 -5.43
N GLY A 356 17.56 8.08 -5.16
CA GLY A 356 18.15 8.91 -4.11
C GLY A 356 17.90 10.40 -4.33
N THR A 357 18.11 10.90 -5.56
CA THR A 357 17.79 12.30 -5.92
C THR A 357 16.32 12.64 -5.65
N LEU A 358 15.39 11.75 -5.98
CA LEU A 358 13.96 11.92 -5.68
C LEU A 358 13.69 12.06 -4.19
N PHE A 359 14.23 11.18 -3.35
CA PHE A 359 14.08 11.27 -1.89
C PHE A 359 14.75 12.51 -1.30
N GLY A 360 15.88 12.95 -1.88
CA GLY A 360 16.56 14.18 -1.49
C GLY A 360 15.71 15.43 -1.70
N VAL A 361 14.93 15.50 -2.78
CA VAL A 361 13.99 16.61 -3.01
C VAL A 361 12.91 16.66 -1.94
N TYR A 362 12.33 15.52 -1.56
CA TYR A 362 11.31 15.48 -0.51
C TYR A 362 11.89 15.91 0.84
N ALA A 363 13.07 15.39 1.22
CA ALA A 363 13.75 15.79 2.44
C ALA A 363 14.13 17.29 2.45
N PHE A 364 14.54 17.82 1.30
CA PHE A 364 14.85 19.24 1.14
C PHE A 364 13.65 20.15 1.38
N LEU A 365 12.48 19.76 0.86
CA LEU A 365 11.20 20.46 1.10
C LEU A 365 10.78 20.37 2.58
N GLU A 366 10.80 19.18 3.18
CA GLU A 366 10.42 18.95 4.60
C GLU A 366 11.31 19.72 5.59
N LYS A 367 12.60 19.86 5.29
CA LYS A 367 13.56 20.54 6.17
C LYS A 367 13.50 22.07 6.10
N ASN A 368 12.96 22.63 5.02
CA ASN A 368 12.92 24.09 4.80
C ASN A 368 11.51 24.67 4.83
N THR A 369 10.50 23.84 5.02
CA THR A 369 9.08 24.24 5.11
C THR A 369 8.38 23.40 6.19
N ASP A 370 7.12 23.72 6.51
CA ASP A 370 6.29 22.93 7.40
C ASP A 370 5.52 21.81 6.68
N ILE A 371 5.80 21.56 5.40
CA ILE A 371 5.11 20.54 4.62
C ILE A 371 5.22 19.15 5.27
N ILE A 372 4.13 18.39 5.19
CA ILE A 372 4.06 16.97 5.51
C ILE A 372 3.12 16.27 4.52
N TRP A 373 3.40 15.00 4.22
CA TRP A 373 2.51 14.12 3.45
C TRP A 373 1.87 13.08 4.38
N PRO A 374 0.74 13.41 5.03
CA PRO A 374 0.23 12.61 6.15
C PRO A 374 -0.43 11.29 5.72
N ARG A 375 -0.90 11.19 4.48
CA ARG A 375 -1.57 10.01 3.90
C ARG A 375 -1.69 10.09 2.36
N PRO A 376 -2.11 9.03 1.65
CA PRO A 376 -2.08 9.00 0.18
C PRO A 376 -3.21 9.76 -0.54
N ASN A 377 -4.38 9.98 0.08
CA ASN A 377 -5.53 10.53 -0.63
C ASN A 377 -5.20 11.87 -1.34
N PRO A 378 -5.41 11.99 -2.67
CA PRO A 378 -5.08 13.20 -3.44
C PRO A 378 -5.79 14.48 -2.99
N GLU A 379 -6.97 14.39 -2.38
CA GLU A 379 -7.76 15.55 -1.91
C GLU A 379 -7.03 16.29 -0.77
N PHE A 380 -6.29 15.57 0.06
CA PHE A 380 -5.59 16.09 1.23
C PHE A 380 -4.21 15.42 1.39
N ALA A 381 -3.49 15.30 0.27
CA ALA A 381 -2.22 14.57 0.20
C ALA A 381 -1.07 15.25 0.96
N ALA A 382 -1.18 16.55 1.24
CA ALA A 382 -0.18 17.32 1.98
C ALA A 382 -0.83 18.40 2.85
N VAL A 383 -0.19 18.70 3.98
CA VAL A 383 -0.49 19.87 4.84
C VAL A 383 0.73 20.76 4.85
N PHE A 384 0.55 22.08 4.68
CA PHE A 384 1.60 23.09 4.69
C PHE A 384 0.99 24.48 4.94
N SER A 385 1.82 25.44 5.35
CA SER A 385 1.46 26.85 5.43
C SER A 385 1.82 27.59 4.13
N ASN A 386 0.92 28.44 3.64
CA ASN A 386 1.24 29.31 2.52
C ASN A 386 2.11 30.49 2.98
N VAL A 387 3.27 30.66 2.35
CA VAL A 387 4.23 31.76 2.65
C VAL A 387 4.73 32.38 1.35
N PRO A 388 4.83 33.72 1.23
CA PRO A 388 5.20 34.36 -0.04
C PRO A 388 6.64 34.07 -0.51
N GLU A 389 7.48 33.52 0.37
CA GLU A 389 8.88 33.17 0.15
C GLU A 389 9.32 32.07 1.12
N ILE A 390 10.17 31.14 0.66
CA ILE A 390 10.79 30.10 1.48
C ILE A 390 12.24 30.50 1.75
N LYS A 391 12.65 30.43 3.02
CA LYS A 391 14.06 30.61 3.40
C LYS A 391 14.74 29.25 3.48
N PHE A 392 15.61 28.96 2.52
CA PHE A 392 16.40 27.73 2.51
C PHE A 392 17.59 27.83 3.48
N VAL A 393 17.38 27.39 4.72
CA VAL A 393 18.37 27.40 5.80
C VAL A 393 19.07 26.05 5.89
N GLU A 394 18.31 24.96 5.86
CA GLU A 394 18.81 23.59 5.87
C GLU A 394 19.26 23.21 4.45
N THR A 395 20.53 23.48 4.14
CA THR A 395 21.09 23.33 2.77
C THR A 395 22.44 22.62 2.74
N ASP A 396 22.88 22.07 3.87
CA ASP A 396 24.11 21.28 3.97
C ASP A 396 23.87 20.05 4.86
N PHE A 397 23.41 18.96 4.24
CA PHE A 397 23.20 17.69 4.92
C PHE A 397 23.28 16.51 3.94
N ARG A 398 23.44 15.30 4.47
CA ARG A 398 23.28 14.05 3.74
C ARG A 398 22.58 13.02 4.59
N SER A 399 21.89 12.08 3.96
CA SER A 399 21.24 10.97 4.64
C SER A 399 21.33 9.71 3.80
N ARG A 400 21.56 8.58 4.47
CA ARG A 400 21.61 7.26 3.87
C ARG A 400 20.63 6.37 4.63
N PRO A 401 19.74 5.63 3.95
CA PRO A 401 18.80 4.74 4.63
C PRO A 401 19.54 3.56 5.28
N GLU A 402 19.02 3.10 6.42
CA GLU A 402 19.55 1.92 7.11
C GLU A 402 19.21 0.63 6.35
N PHE A 403 17.97 0.51 5.88
CA PHE A 403 17.50 -0.67 5.13
C PHE A 403 17.47 -0.42 3.63
N LYS A 404 17.95 -1.41 2.84
CA LYS A 404 17.88 -1.41 1.37
C LYS A 404 16.42 -1.45 0.89
N VAL A 405 15.60 -2.31 1.49
CA VAL A 405 14.18 -2.48 1.14
C VAL A 405 13.29 -2.04 2.29
N ARG A 406 12.36 -1.12 1.98
CA ARG A 406 11.45 -0.45 2.90
C ARG A 406 10.03 -0.59 2.37
N GLU A 407 9.39 -1.71 2.72
CA GLU A 407 8.09 -2.13 2.22
C GLU A 407 6.97 -1.75 3.20
N LEU A 408 5.96 -1.04 2.69
CA LEU A 408 4.72 -0.69 3.40
C LEU A 408 3.52 -1.23 2.59
N GLN A 409 3.18 -2.52 2.73
CA GLN A 409 2.12 -3.13 1.92
C GLN A 409 1.50 -4.43 2.48
N PHE A 410 0.20 -4.63 2.24
CA PHE A 410 -0.46 -5.93 2.13
C PHE A 410 -1.30 -6.09 0.85
N TYR A 411 -1.61 -7.35 0.54
CA TYR A 411 -2.39 -7.87 -0.58
C TYR A 411 -3.90 -7.57 -0.42
N GLY A 412 -4.50 -6.85 -1.38
CA GLY A 412 -5.95 -6.60 -1.34
C GLY A 412 -6.51 -5.75 -2.49
N GLY A 413 -5.73 -5.53 -3.55
CA GLY A 413 -6.15 -4.66 -4.65
C GLY A 413 -6.26 -3.22 -4.19
N ASP A 414 -5.11 -2.59 -3.90
CA ASP A 414 -5.06 -1.13 -3.88
C ASP A 414 -5.77 -0.61 -5.14
N PRO A 415 -6.87 0.14 -5.02
CA PRO A 415 -7.57 0.64 -6.19
C PRO A 415 -6.71 1.65 -6.96
N ASN A 416 -5.75 2.31 -6.28
CA ASN A 416 -4.93 3.40 -6.81
C ASN A 416 -3.44 3.24 -6.45
N PRO A 417 -2.74 2.17 -6.89
CA PRO A 417 -1.39 1.84 -6.42
C PRO A 417 -0.30 2.84 -6.82
N ALA A 418 -0.55 3.69 -7.82
CA ALA A 418 0.35 4.80 -8.14
C ALA A 418 0.26 5.94 -7.10
N VAL A 419 -0.94 6.20 -6.57
CA VAL A 419 -1.18 7.24 -5.55
C VAL A 419 -0.53 6.83 -4.24
N SER A 420 -0.76 5.60 -3.80
CA SER A 420 -0.13 5.04 -2.59
C SER A 420 1.40 5.06 -2.69
N GLN A 421 1.96 4.69 -3.84
CA GLN A 421 3.42 4.74 -4.05
C GLN A 421 3.99 6.16 -3.96
N ASN A 422 3.27 7.19 -4.42
CA ASN A 422 3.74 8.57 -4.27
C ASN A 422 3.89 8.94 -2.78
N TRP A 423 2.91 8.57 -1.95
CA TRP A 423 3.00 8.77 -0.50
C TRP A 423 4.15 7.98 0.13
N THR A 424 4.33 6.71 -0.25
CA THR A 424 5.46 5.88 0.20
C THR A 424 6.80 6.54 -0.11
N ALA A 425 6.96 7.06 -1.32
CA ALA A 425 8.18 7.70 -1.79
C ALA A 425 8.49 9.03 -1.09
N ARG A 426 7.46 9.86 -0.90
CA ARG A 426 7.53 11.12 -0.15
C ARG A 426 8.01 10.92 1.29
N ASN A 427 7.75 9.74 1.86
CA ASN A 427 8.18 9.36 3.20
C ASN A 427 9.41 8.43 3.21
N GLY A 428 10.15 8.34 2.10
CA GLY A 428 11.45 7.66 2.02
C GLY A 428 11.39 6.14 1.83
N ALA A 429 10.20 5.53 1.78
CA ALA A 429 10.04 4.10 1.52
C ALA A 429 10.04 3.77 0.01
N ASN A 430 10.30 2.51 -0.34
CA ASN A 430 10.56 2.09 -1.73
C ASN A 430 9.84 0.77 -2.09
N THR A 431 8.59 0.61 -1.60
CA THR A 431 7.74 -0.58 -1.78
C THR A 431 7.93 -1.27 -3.14
N PRO A 432 8.27 -2.58 -3.17
CA PRO A 432 8.55 -3.31 -4.39
C PRO A 432 7.41 -3.31 -5.40
N LEU A 433 7.78 -3.30 -6.68
CA LEU A 433 6.84 -3.52 -7.77
C LEU A 433 6.27 -4.95 -7.71
N LYS A 434 5.12 -5.12 -8.36
CA LYS A 434 4.55 -6.45 -8.59
C LYS A 434 4.23 -6.56 -10.07
N PHE A 435 4.86 -7.51 -10.74
CA PHE A 435 4.47 -7.84 -12.10
C PHE A 435 3.20 -8.73 -12.07
N GLY A 436 2.32 -8.53 -13.03
CA GLY A 436 1.09 -9.29 -13.20
C GLY A 436 0.21 -8.75 -14.32
N VAL A 437 0.25 -7.43 -14.53
CA VAL A 437 -0.48 -6.69 -15.56
C VAL A 437 0.47 -5.73 -16.29
N GLY A 438 1.60 -6.25 -16.77
CA GLY A 438 2.66 -5.48 -17.42
C GLY A 438 3.39 -4.48 -16.51
N PHE A 439 4.31 -3.69 -17.08
CA PHE A 439 5.19 -2.81 -16.30
C PHE A 439 4.42 -1.70 -15.55
N PRO A 440 4.56 -1.60 -14.22
CA PRO A 440 3.91 -0.57 -13.40
C PRO A 440 4.69 0.76 -13.40
N TYR A 441 4.78 1.40 -14.57
CA TYR A 441 5.63 2.59 -14.82
C TYR A 441 5.50 3.72 -13.79
N LEU A 442 4.28 4.13 -13.44
CA LEU A 442 4.10 5.24 -12.51
C LEU A 442 4.67 4.94 -11.12
N ARG A 443 4.58 3.70 -10.64
CA ARG A 443 5.16 3.31 -9.35
C ARG A 443 6.68 3.32 -9.40
N TRP A 444 7.26 2.79 -10.47
CA TRP A 444 8.71 2.80 -10.70
C TRP A 444 9.27 4.23 -10.76
N ARG A 445 8.62 5.11 -11.52
CA ARG A 445 8.98 6.53 -11.64
C ARG A 445 8.88 7.26 -10.30
N SER A 446 8.00 6.81 -9.41
CA SER A 446 7.88 7.31 -8.05
C SER A 446 8.74 6.55 -7.04
N GLY A 447 9.84 5.92 -7.46
CA GLY A 447 10.84 5.36 -6.53
C GLY A 447 10.55 3.94 -6.00
N ALA A 448 9.59 3.21 -6.56
CA ALA A 448 9.43 1.78 -6.22
C ALA A 448 10.64 0.94 -6.68
N LEU A 449 11.02 -0.06 -5.88
CA LEU A 449 12.06 -1.04 -6.23
C LEU A 449 11.59 -1.99 -7.32
N ILE A 450 12.52 -2.40 -8.19
CA ILE A 450 12.28 -3.48 -9.14
C ILE A 450 12.57 -4.83 -8.45
N GLY A 451 11.77 -5.15 -7.42
CA GLY A 451 11.66 -6.50 -6.89
C GLY A 451 10.50 -7.22 -7.57
N ASP A 452 10.61 -8.53 -7.79
CA ASP A 452 9.44 -9.32 -8.18
C ASP A 452 9.33 -10.63 -7.42
N GLY A 453 8.09 -11.03 -7.18
CA GLY A 453 7.76 -12.30 -6.56
C GLY A 453 6.54 -12.22 -5.66
N GLY A 454 6.37 -13.25 -4.83
CA GLY A 454 5.18 -13.41 -4.00
C GLY A 454 4.08 -14.29 -4.61
N GLY A 455 4.41 -14.93 -5.74
CA GLY A 455 3.55 -15.84 -6.48
C GLY A 455 4.30 -17.02 -7.10
N TYR A 456 5.54 -17.30 -6.70
CA TYR A 456 6.39 -18.25 -7.42
C TYR A 456 6.05 -19.74 -7.21
N ILE A 457 6.03 -20.22 -5.95
CA ILE A 457 5.47 -21.54 -5.61
C ILE A 457 4.05 -21.69 -6.16
N TRP A 458 3.29 -20.59 -6.16
CA TRP A 458 1.92 -20.47 -6.63
C TRP A 458 1.78 -20.67 -8.14
N LYS A 459 2.65 -20.03 -8.93
CA LYS A 459 2.76 -20.22 -10.38
C LYS A 459 3.20 -21.65 -10.69
N PHE A 460 4.16 -22.19 -9.95
CA PHE A 460 4.60 -23.60 -10.05
C PHE A 460 3.46 -24.59 -9.77
N LEU A 461 2.78 -24.48 -8.62
CA LEU A 461 1.67 -25.38 -8.24
C LEU A 461 0.42 -25.18 -9.09
N GLY A 462 0.30 -24.04 -9.78
CA GLY A 462 -0.69 -23.79 -10.82
C GLY A 462 -0.35 -24.38 -12.19
N LEU A 463 0.90 -24.83 -12.42
CA LEU A 463 1.27 -25.53 -13.65
C LEU A 463 0.56 -26.89 -13.68
N LYS A 464 -0.16 -27.19 -14.76
CA LYS A 464 -0.67 -28.55 -15.00
C LYS A 464 0.47 -29.40 -15.56
N ARG A 465 1.24 -30.03 -14.68
CA ARG A 465 2.18 -31.11 -15.05
C ARG A 465 1.50 -32.48 -14.93
N GLU A 466 1.93 -33.41 -15.78
CA GLU A 466 1.47 -34.80 -15.77
C GLU A 466 1.98 -35.55 -14.55
N ASP A 467 3.23 -35.31 -14.16
CA ASP A 467 3.81 -35.90 -12.95
C ASP A 467 3.22 -35.26 -11.68
N GLU A 468 2.42 -36.04 -10.96
CA GLU A 468 1.78 -35.59 -9.73
C GLU A 468 2.70 -35.59 -8.51
N SER A 469 3.86 -36.26 -8.59
CA SER A 469 4.79 -36.38 -7.48
C SER A 469 5.53 -35.08 -7.15
N LEU A 470 5.48 -34.11 -8.07
CA LEU A 470 5.87 -32.70 -7.90
C LEU A 470 5.04 -31.98 -6.82
N TYR A 471 3.77 -32.36 -6.67
CA TYR A 471 2.83 -31.72 -5.73
C TYR A 471 2.92 -32.38 -4.34
N PRO A 472 2.54 -31.70 -3.26
CA PRO A 472 2.66 -32.26 -1.92
C PRO A 472 1.67 -33.42 -1.73
N LEU A 473 2.12 -34.47 -1.04
CA LEU A 473 1.22 -35.45 -0.45
C LEU A 473 0.73 -34.88 0.88
N VAL A 474 -0.57 -34.63 1.00
CA VAL A 474 -1.21 -34.13 2.22
C VAL A 474 -2.45 -34.98 2.47
N ASN A 475 -2.56 -35.57 3.66
CA ASN A 475 -3.66 -36.46 4.03
C ASN A 475 -3.94 -37.56 2.98
N GLY A 476 -2.87 -38.18 2.44
CA GLY A 476 -2.96 -39.26 1.46
C GLY A 476 -3.24 -38.82 0.02
N ASN A 477 -3.42 -37.53 -0.25
CA ASN A 477 -3.75 -37.02 -1.59
C ASN A 477 -2.64 -36.12 -2.13
N ARG A 478 -2.33 -36.24 -3.43
CA ARG A 478 -1.47 -35.28 -4.14
C ARG A 478 -2.31 -34.07 -4.50
N LEU A 479 -2.05 -32.96 -3.83
CA LEU A 479 -2.94 -31.81 -3.90
C LEU A 479 -2.35 -30.68 -4.74
N ARG A 480 -3.09 -30.28 -5.78
CA ARG A 480 -2.77 -29.14 -6.63
C ARG A 480 -3.48 -27.90 -6.09
N SER A 481 -2.73 -26.95 -5.54
CA SER A 481 -3.26 -25.66 -5.12
C SER A 481 -2.16 -24.63 -5.14
N ASN A 482 -2.46 -23.46 -5.69
CA ASN A 482 -1.54 -22.33 -5.66
C ASN A 482 -1.12 -22.00 -4.22
N TRP A 483 -1.97 -22.28 -3.22
CA TRP A 483 -1.73 -21.97 -1.81
C TRP A 483 -0.85 -22.95 -1.05
N ARG A 484 -0.38 -24.05 -1.62
CA ARG A 484 0.39 -25.09 -0.89
C ARG A 484 1.90 -24.98 -1.10
N GLN A 485 2.65 -25.89 -0.50
CA GLN A 485 4.09 -26.06 -0.75
C GLN A 485 4.34 -27.20 -1.74
N PRO A 486 5.44 -27.22 -2.52
CA PRO A 486 5.77 -28.34 -3.40
C PRO A 486 6.29 -29.56 -2.62
N CYS A 487 6.52 -30.67 -3.32
CA CYS A 487 7.29 -31.78 -2.76
C CYS A 487 8.77 -31.39 -2.61
N TYR A 488 9.29 -31.31 -1.37
CA TYR A 488 10.65 -30.82 -1.11
C TYR A 488 11.77 -31.73 -1.60
N THR A 489 11.52 -33.03 -1.72
CA THR A 489 12.54 -34.03 -2.08
C THR A 489 12.50 -34.44 -3.55
N HIS A 490 11.51 -33.98 -4.33
CA HIS A 490 11.45 -34.29 -5.74
C HIS A 490 12.60 -33.61 -6.50
N GLN A 491 13.36 -34.37 -7.30
CA GLN A 491 14.59 -33.90 -7.95
C GLN A 491 14.37 -32.71 -8.89
N ASP A 492 13.24 -32.68 -9.61
CA ASP A 492 12.97 -31.64 -10.61
C ASP A 492 12.41 -30.34 -10.02
N VAL A 493 11.91 -30.36 -8.77
CA VAL A 493 11.26 -29.18 -8.16
C VAL A 493 12.22 -27.98 -8.10
N PRO A 494 13.44 -28.08 -7.54
CA PRO A 494 14.38 -26.96 -7.52
C PRO A 494 14.69 -26.39 -8.92
N LYS A 495 14.87 -27.25 -9.93
CA LYS A 495 15.18 -26.81 -11.29
C LYS A 495 13.99 -26.09 -11.95
N ILE A 496 12.78 -26.62 -11.84
CA ILE A 496 11.58 -25.94 -12.36
C ILE A 496 11.40 -24.59 -11.65
N LEU A 497 11.71 -24.57 -10.34
CA LEU A 497 11.76 -23.38 -9.52
C LEU A 497 12.96 -22.45 -9.83
N ALA A 498 14.00 -22.86 -10.55
CA ALA A 498 15.00 -21.93 -11.04
C ALA A 498 14.64 -21.42 -12.44
N ASP A 499 14.15 -22.28 -13.32
CA ASP A 499 13.79 -21.95 -14.70
C ASP A 499 12.68 -20.89 -14.76
N THR A 500 11.63 -20.99 -13.93
CA THR A 500 10.58 -19.96 -13.92
C THR A 500 11.07 -18.64 -13.31
N ALA A 501 12.15 -18.64 -12.52
CA ALA A 501 12.80 -17.46 -11.98
C ALA A 501 13.69 -16.78 -13.02
N ARG A 502 14.45 -17.54 -13.83
CA ARG A 502 15.17 -17.05 -15.00
C ARG A 502 14.25 -16.32 -15.98
N ASP A 503 13.07 -16.89 -16.25
CA ASP A 503 12.05 -16.24 -17.09
C ASP A 503 11.64 -14.86 -16.56
N MET A 504 11.61 -14.69 -15.23
CA MET A 504 11.30 -13.41 -14.61
C MET A 504 12.46 -12.42 -14.69
N LEU A 505 13.68 -12.90 -14.40
CA LEU A 505 14.91 -12.11 -14.49
C LEU A 505 15.12 -11.57 -15.91
N ALA A 506 14.79 -12.36 -16.92
CA ALA A 506 14.85 -11.96 -18.32
C ALA A 506 13.67 -11.09 -18.80
N SER A 507 12.64 -10.87 -17.96
CA SER A 507 11.39 -10.24 -18.41
C SER A 507 11.47 -8.72 -18.60
N ILE A 508 12.48 -8.04 -18.03
CA ILE A 508 12.67 -6.59 -18.17
C ILE A 508 14.10 -6.22 -18.59
N PRO A 509 14.53 -6.58 -19.82
CA PRO A 509 15.85 -6.26 -20.34
C PRO A 509 16.22 -4.78 -20.20
N GLY A 510 17.47 -4.49 -19.84
CA GLY A 510 17.96 -3.13 -19.59
C GLY A 510 17.58 -2.55 -18.23
N LYS A 511 16.91 -3.35 -17.38
CA LYS A 511 16.67 -3.05 -15.96
C LYS A 511 17.07 -4.27 -15.14
N GLU A 512 17.78 -4.04 -14.05
CA GLU A 512 18.16 -5.10 -13.13
C GLU A 512 17.04 -5.30 -12.10
N LEU A 513 16.64 -6.56 -11.87
CA LEU A 513 15.81 -6.88 -10.71
C LEU A 513 16.70 -6.77 -9.47
N GLU A 514 16.29 -5.94 -8.53
CA GLU A 514 17.05 -5.68 -7.30
C GLU A 514 17.02 -6.89 -6.35
N PHE A 515 15.97 -7.71 -6.44
CA PHE A 515 15.83 -9.01 -5.76
C PHE A 515 14.66 -9.83 -6.34
N LEU A 516 14.62 -11.12 -6.02
CA LEU A 516 13.50 -12.02 -6.31
C LEU A 516 12.91 -12.58 -5.00
N ILE A 517 11.60 -12.65 -4.86
CA ILE A 517 10.96 -13.22 -3.65
C ILE A 517 10.15 -14.50 -3.90
N SER A 518 10.58 -15.60 -3.27
CA SER A 518 9.90 -16.90 -3.23
C SER A 518 9.16 -17.08 -1.90
N ARG A 519 7.84 -16.78 -1.88
CA ARG A 519 6.99 -16.92 -0.69
C ARG A 519 6.45 -18.33 -0.53
N VAL A 520 6.53 -18.88 0.68
CA VAL A 520 5.80 -20.09 1.08
C VAL A 520 4.29 -19.84 0.99
N GLY A 521 3.53 -20.89 0.71
CA GLY A 521 2.07 -20.91 0.81
C GLY A 521 1.58 -20.49 2.19
N ASP A 522 0.48 -19.72 2.27
CA ASP A 522 -0.11 -19.25 3.53
C ASP A 522 -0.96 -20.33 4.20
N ASN A 523 -0.31 -21.43 4.58
CA ASN A 523 -0.84 -22.50 5.43
C ASN A 523 0.27 -23.42 5.90
N TRP A 524 -0.06 -24.23 6.90
CA TRP A 524 0.82 -25.23 7.50
C TRP A 524 0.90 -26.55 6.72
N GLU A 525 0.30 -26.66 5.54
CA GLU A 525 0.25 -27.93 4.79
C GLU A 525 1.54 -28.14 4.00
N VAL A 526 2.30 -29.18 4.35
CA VAL A 526 3.58 -29.55 3.75
C VAL A 526 3.53 -30.99 3.24
N CYS A 527 4.42 -31.35 2.30
CA CYS A 527 4.48 -32.71 1.76
C CYS A 527 4.92 -33.73 2.84
N ASN A 528 4.15 -34.80 3.01
CA ASN A 528 4.46 -35.92 3.92
C ASN A 528 4.66 -37.26 3.20
N CYS A 529 5.12 -37.23 1.93
CA CYS A 529 5.43 -38.44 1.19
C CYS A 529 6.57 -39.25 1.86
N PRO A 530 6.68 -40.57 1.63
CA PRO A 530 7.69 -41.41 2.29
C PRO A 530 9.12 -40.90 2.16
N GLU A 531 9.45 -40.22 1.07
CA GLU A 531 10.77 -39.62 0.83
C GLU A 531 10.97 -38.34 1.66
N CYS A 532 9.99 -37.42 1.68
CA CYS A 532 10.04 -36.21 2.51
C CYS A 532 10.15 -36.52 4.01
N MET A 533 9.63 -37.68 4.43
CA MET A 533 9.62 -38.13 5.83
C MET A 533 10.90 -38.89 6.24
N GLN A 534 11.85 -39.13 5.33
CA GLN A 534 13.12 -39.76 5.71
C GLN A 534 13.91 -38.87 6.70
N PRO A 535 14.75 -39.45 7.57
CA PRO A 535 15.67 -38.66 8.38
C PRO A 535 16.60 -37.79 7.53
N ILE A 536 16.90 -36.58 7.99
CA ILE A 536 17.85 -35.66 7.35
C ILE A 536 19.22 -35.86 7.99
N GLU A 537 20.24 -36.13 7.19
CA GLU A 537 21.63 -36.15 7.66
C GLU A 537 22.17 -34.72 7.79
N LEU A 538 22.71 -34.40 8.97
CA LEU A 538 23.24 -33.08 9.29
C LEU A 538 24.76 -33.05 9.13
N ALA A 539 25.33 -31.84 9.02
CA ALA A 539 26.76 -31.64 8.81
C ALA A 539 27.64 -32.17 9.97
N ASP A 540 27.08 -32.29 11.18
CA ASP A 540 27.75 -32.85 12.36
C ASP A 540 27.68 -34.40 12.42
N GLY A 541 27.11 -35.04 11.40
CA GLY A 541 26.93 -36.49 11.32
C GLY A 541 25.72 -37.02 12.08
N THR A 542 24.95 -36.16 12.75
CA THR A 542 23.69 -36.55 13.40
C THR A 542 22.54 -36.63 12.40
N LYS A 543 21.41 -37.24 12.82
CA LYS A 543 20.20 -37.37 12.00
C LYS A 543 19.02 -36.65 12.64
N LEU A 544 18.38 -35.79 11.88
CA LEU A 544 17.11 -35.16 12.25
C LEU A 544 15.96 -35.99 11.69
N SER A 545 15.38 -36.85 12.53
CA SER A 545 14.23 -37.69 12.20
C SER A 545 12.91 -36.93 12.40
N ALA A 546 11.93 -37.19 11.52
CA ALA A 546 10.58 -36.65 11.67
C ALA A 546 9.90 -37.19 12.93
N LYS A 547 9.25 -36.29 13.68
CA LYS A 547 8.47 -36.59 14.89
C LYS A 547 6.96 -36.56 14.61
N SER A 548 6.55 -35.89 13.54
CA SER A 548 5.15 -35.77 13.13
C SER A 548 5.03 -35.57 11.62
N THR A 549 3.87 -35.94 11.07
CA THR A 549 3.47 -35.58 9.70
C THR A 549 2.86 -34.17 9.61
N SER A 550 2.72 -33.47 10.74
CA SER A 550 2.19 -32.11 10.83
C SER A 550 3.32 -31.10 11.08
N SER A 551 3.42 -30.07 10.25
CA SER A 551 4.41 -29.00 10.42
C SER A 551 4.17 -28.10 11.63
N ILE A 552 2.95 -28.10 12.18
CA ILE A 552 2.63 -27.42 13.44
C ILE A 552 3.33 -28.12 14.62
N LEU A 553 3.40 -29.45 14.57
CA LEU A 553 3.94 -30.28 15.64
C LEU A 553 5.45 -30.56 15.47
N ASP A 554 5.99 -30.42 14.26
CA ASP A 554 7.41 -30.63 13.97
C ASP A 554 8.01 -29.55 13.04
N PRO A 555 7.94 -28.26 13.41
CA PRO A 555 8.33 -27.17 12.52
C PRO A 555 9.81 -27.21 12.11
N LEU A 556 10.71 -27.65 12.99
CA LEU A 556 12.16 -27.72 12.71
C LEU A 556 12.49 -28.68 11.56
N PHE A 557 11.87 -29.86 11.55
CA PHE A 557 12.09 -30.86 10.49
C PHE A 557 11.65 -30.31 9.13
N PHE A 558 10.45 -29.74 9.05
CA PHE A 558 9.90 -29.22 7.80
C PHE A 558 10.56 -27.91 7.36
N SER A 559 10.97 -27.04 8.29
CA SER A 559 11.80 -25.88 7.98
C SER A 559 13.11 -26.31 7.33
N THR A 560 13.82 -27.27 7.96
CA THR A 560 15.08 -27.80 7.42
C THR A 560 14.89 -28.39 6.02
N ARG A 561 13.82 -29.17 5.79
CA ARG A 561 13.47 -29.68 4.45
C ARG A 561 13.21 -28.57 3.42
N ASN A 562 12.42 -27.55 3.78
CA ASN A 562 12.12 -26.43 2.90
C ASN A 562 13.40 -25.70 2.45
N TYR A 563 14.30 -25.41 3.39
CA TYR A 563 15.54 -24.70 3.10
C TYR A 563 16.56 -25.56 2.33
N MET A 564 16.57 -26.89 2.48
CA MET A 564 17.36 -27.77 1.61
C MET A 564 16.92 -27.67 0.13
N MET A 565 15.61 -27.58 -0.13
CA MET A 565 15.10 -27.37 -1.48
C MET A 565 15.49 -25.98 -2.02
N LEU A 566 15.35 -24.94 -1.19
CA LEU A 566 15.74 -23.57 -1.57
C LEU A 566 17.24 -23.43 -1.82
N ASN A 567 18.10 -24.12 -1.06
CA ASN A 567 19.54 -24.14 -1.33
C ASN A 567 19.86 -24.65 -2.73
N ARG A 568 19.21 -25.73 -3.17
CA ARG A 568 19.39 -26.27 -4.53
C ARG A 568 18.91 -25.30 -5.60
N MET A 569 17.80 -24.59 -5.36
CA MET A 569 17.32 -23.55 -6.26
C MET A 569 18.31 -22.38 -6.32
N ALA A 570 18.84 -21.95 -5.18
CA ALA A 570 19.80 -20.85 -5.09
C ALA A 570 21.13 -21.19 -5.78
N GLU A 571 21.63 -22.42 -5.61
CA GLU A 571 22.83 -22.92 -6.28
C GLU A 571 22.68 -22.96 -7.81
N ASP A 572 21.49 -23.34 -8.31
CA ASP A 572 21.20 -23.32 -9.76
C ASP A 572 21.14 -21.88 -10.32
N LEU A 573 20.50 -20.96 -9.60
CA LEU A 573 20.38 -19.56 -10.02
C LEU A 573 21.69 -18.77 -9.93
N ALA A 574 22.51 -19.03 -8.92
CA ALA A 574 23.77 -18.32 -8.70
C ALA A 574 24.81 -18.56 -9.80
N GLN A 575 24.66 -19.62 -10.60
CA GLN A 575 25.51 -19.88 -11.77
C GLN A 575 25.38 -18.79 -12.84
N ASP A 576 24.16 -18.30 -13.06
CA ASP A 576 23.84 -17.29 -14.08
C ASP A 576 23.73 -15.88 -13.47
N HIS A 577 23.42 -15.79 -12.17
CA HIS A 577 23.15 -14.54 -11.44
C HIS A 577 23.84 -14.51 -10.06
N PRO A 578 25.17 -14.32 -10.01
CA PRO A 578 25.94 -14.43 -8.77
C PRO A 578 25.59 -13.38 -7.70
N GLU A 579 25.02 -12.24 -8.10
CA GLU A 579 24.62 -11.15 -7.20
C GLU A 579 23.14 -11.21 -6.81
N LEU A 580 22.40 -12.23 -7.25
CA LEU A 580 20.97 -12.37 -6.97
C LEU A 580 20.69 -12.49 -5.48
N GLU A 581 19.74 -11.69 -4.99
CA GLU A 581 19.14 -11.85 -3.67
C GLU A 581 17.81 -12.62 -3.83
N LEU A 582 17.77 -13.86 -3.33
CA LEU A 582 16.58 -14.72 -3.28
C LEU A 582 15.89 -14.58 -1.92
N HIS A 583 14.98 -13.63 -1.84
CA HIS A 583 14.18 -13.38 -0.66
C HIS A 583 13.15 -14.51 -0.45
N THR A 584 12.89 -14.90 0.80
CA THR A 584 11.89 -15.93 1.11
C THR A 584 11.28 -15.72 2.49
N HIS A 585 10.02 -16.11 2.69
CA HIS A 585 9.38 -15.98 4.00
C HIS A 585 9.90 -17.05 4.97
N ALA A 586 10.53 -16.61 6.08
CA ALA A 586 10.72 -17.40 7.29
C ALA A 586 9.46 -17.24 8.17
N TYR A 587 8.38 -17.86 7.70
CA TYR A 587 7.01 -17.75 8.20
C TYR A 587 6.49 -19.13 8.63
N ILE A 588 5.55 -19.17 9.58
CA ILE A 588 4.91 -20.41 10.08
C ILE A 588 5.93 -21.50 10.46
N PHE A 589 5.90 -22.68 9.82
CA PHE A 589 6.89 -23.74 10.04
C PHE A 589 8.31 -23.31 9.64
N ALA A 590 8.46 -22.51 8.58
CA ALA A 590 9.75 -22.02 8.09
C ALA A 590 10.33 -20.89 8.95
N ALA A 591 9.59 -20.37 9.93
CA ALA A 591 10.12 -19.39 10.87
C ALA A 591 11.15 -19.98 11.84
N GLU A 592 11.15 -21.32 12.02
CA GLU A 592 12.19 -22.03 12.77
C GLU A 592 13.51 -22.02 11.97
N PRO A 593 14.63 -21.52 12.51
CA PRO A 593 15.92 -21.58 11.83
C PRO A 593 16.30 -23.03 11.45
N PRO A 594 16.68 -23.30 10.19
CA PRO A 594 16.98 -24.65 9.74
C PRO A 594 18.29 -25.17 10.34
N LYS A 595 18.43 -26.51 10.39
CA LYS A 595 19.71 -27.16 10.79
C LYS A 595 20.71 -27.34 9.65
N VAL A 596 20.40 -26.84 8.47
CA VAL A 596 21.32 -26.78 7.33
C VAL A 596 21.82 -25.36 7.14
N LYS A 597 23.06 -25.20 6.67
CA LYS A 597 23.61 -23.89 6.30
C LYS A 597 22.89 -23.39 5.04
N LEU A 598 22.42 -22.14 5.07
CA LEU A 598 21.81 -21.52 3.90
C LEU A 598 22.84 -21.08 2.86
N HIS A 599 22.43 -21.12 1.59
CA HIS A 599 23.15 -20.50 0.49
C HIS A 599 23.19 -18.97 0.68
N PRO A 600 24.33 -18.28 0.45
CA PRO A 600 24.46 -16.82 0.70
C PRO A 600 23.48 -15.93 -0.08
N ALA A 601 22.97 -16.42 -1.21
CA ALA A 601 21.94 -15.73 -2.00
C ALA A 601 20.56 -15.68 -1.30
N ILE A 602 20.28 -16.56 -0.33
CA ILE A 602 18.97 -16.63 0.32
C ILE A 602 18.85 -15.53 1.38
N VAL A 603 17.79 -14.74 1.30
CA VAL A 603 17.45 -13.69 2.26
C VAL A 603 16.15 -14.05 3.00
N PRO A 604 16.21 -14.72 4.16
CA PRO A 604 15.02 -15.00 4.97
C PRO A 604 14.36 -13.72 5.49
N HIS A 605 13.06 -13.59 5.27
CA HIS A 605 12.16 -12.58 5.85
C HIS A 605 11.45 -13.19 7.04
N PHE A 606 11.99 -12.94 8.22
CA PHE A 606 11.46 -13.48 9.45
C PHE A 606 10.14 -12.83 9.83
N ALA A 607 9.12 -13.66 10.04
CA ALA A 607 7.79 -13.20 10.39
C ALA A 607 7.35 -13.86 11.72
N ALA A 608 7.05 -13.04 12.71
CA ALA A 608 6.68 -13.50 14.06
C ALA A 608 5.18 -13.85 14.17
N TYR A 609 4.73 -14.85 13.41
CA TYR A 609 3.31 -15.22 13.27
C TYR A 609 3.03 -16.67 13.70
N PRO A 610 1.92 -16.99 14.40
CA PRO A 610 0.72 -16.18 14.67
C PRO A 610 0.67 -15.45 16.03
N THR A 611 1.78 -15.44 16.78
CA THR A 611 1.69 -15.39 18.26
C THR A 611 2.57 -14.35 18.98
N LYS A 612 3.16 -13.35 18.31
CA LYS A 612 3.71 -12.21 19.06
C LYS A 612 2.61 -11.23 19.46
N ASP A 613 2.77 -10.62 20.63
CA ASP A 613 1.96 -9.49 21.05
C ASP A 613 2.58 -8.21 20.50
N GLU A 614 1.89 -7.54 19.57
CA GLU A 614 2.37 -6.36 18.86
C GLU A 614 2.48 -5.12 19.74
N ARG A 615 2.01 -5.18 20.99
CA ARG A 615 2.22 -4.12 21.99
C ARG A 615 3.65 -4.06 22.52
N TYR A 616 4.43 -5.11 22.33
CA TYR A 616 5.78 -5.21 22.88
C TYR A 616 6.79 -5.52 21.78
N PRO A 617 8.00 -4.93 21.82
CA PRO A 617 9.08 -5.31 20.93
C PRO A 617 9.35 -6.81 20.97
N ILE A 618 9.77 -7.38 19.85
CA ILE A 618 9.98 -8.82 19.67
C ILE A 618 11.00 -9.37 20.66
N LEU A 619 12.02 -8.59 21.02
CA LEU A 619 13.03 -8.98 22.00
C LEU A 619 12.59 -8.77 23.46
N GLU A 620 11.45 -8.13 23.68
CA GLU A 620 10.93 -7.74 25.01
C GLU A 620 9.56 -8.35 25.34
N GLN A 621 9.13 -9.33 24.55
CA GLN A 621 7.88 -10.07 24.70
C GLN A 621 7.70 -10.58 26.14
N LYS A 622 6.50 -10.38 26.69
CA LYS A 622 6.19 -10.69 28.09
C LYS A 622 5.63 -12.11 28.30
N SER A 623 5.06 -12.72 27.26
CA SER A 623 4.45 -14.05 27.37
C SER A 623 5.43 -15.16 26.92
N GLU A 624 5.30 -16.35 27.49
CA GLU A 624 6.08 -17.53 27.09
C GLU A 624 5.92 -17.81 25.58
N ARG A 625 4.70 -17.66 25.05
CA ARG A 625 4.41 -17.81 23.62
C ARG A 625 5.12 -16.75 22.76
N GLY A 626 5.25 -15.52 23.27
CA GLY A 626 5.94 -14.43 22.59
C GLY A 626 7.47 -14.58 22.62
N MET A 627 8.04 -15.04 23.74
CA MET A 627 9.49 -15.21 23.91
C MET A 627 10.13 -16.19 22.92
N VAL A 628 9.35 -17.14 22.37
CA VAL A 628 9.81 -18.03 21.30
C VAL A 628 10.29 -17.23 20.08
N TRP A 629 9.65 -16.10 19.77
CA TRP A 629 10.02 -15.26 18.62
C TRP A 629 11.31 -14.49 18.86
N ALA A 630 11.54 -13.99 20.08
CA ALA A 630 12.81 -13.38 20.47
C ALA A 630 13.97 -14.35 20.26
N LYS A 631 13.80 -15.59 20.73
CA LYS A 631 14.78 -16.67 20.56
C LYS A 631 15.05 -16.93 19.07
N ARG A 632 14.01 -17.15 18.26
CA ARG A 632 14.15 -17.46 16.83
C ARG A 632 14.84 -16.33 16.06
N MET A 633 14.52 -15.06 16.35
CA MET A 633 15.18 -13.92 15.70
C MET A 633 16.68 -13.90 15.99
N ARG A 634 17.09 -14.09 17.26
CA ARG A 634 18.51 -14.20 17.62
C ARG A 634 19.18 -15.36 16.91
N GLN A 635 18.56 -16.53 16.92
CA GLN A 635 19.11 -17.71 16.24
C GLN A 635 19.25 -17.52 14.73
N TRP A 636 18.31 -16.83 14.07
CA TRP A 636 18.46 -16.48 12.67
C TRP A 636 19.68 -15.59 12.42
N SER A 637 19.93 -14.60 13.29
CA SER A 637 21.09 -13.71 13.18
C SER A 637 22.42 -14.37 13.58
N GLU A 638 22.42 -15.25 14.57
CA GLU A 638 23.62 -15.84 15.16
C GLU A 638 24.04 -17.17 14.51
N GLU A 639 23.08 -17.99 14.08
CA GLU A 639 23.33 -19.35 13.54
C GLU A 639 23.43 -19.38 12.00
N GLN A 640 22.98 -18.34 11.30
CA GLN A 640 23.00 -18.28 9.83
C GLN A 640 23.81 -17.10 9.31
N ASP A 641 24.78 -17.38 8.44
CA ASP A 641 25.66 -16.39 7.80
C ASP A 641 25.03 -15.89 6.47
N VAL A 642 23.88 -15.22 6.58
CA VAL A 642 23.12 -14.68 5.43
C VAL A 642 22.56 -13.30 5.73
N LYS A 643 22.27 -12.54 4.65
CA LYS A 643 21.45 -11.32 4.75
C LYS A 643 20.09 -11.66 5.35
N PHE A 644 19.55 -10.79 6.18
CA PHE A 644 18.32 -11.06 6.94
C PHE A 644 17.28 -9.95 6.74
N GLY A 645 15.99 -10.29 6.79
CA GLY A 645 14.89 -9.33 6.69
C GLY A 645 13.80 -9.62 7.72
N TYR A 646 12.91 -8.65 7.91
CA TYR A 646 11.82 -8.74 8.89
C TYR A 646 10.47 -8.40 8.26
N PHE A 647 9.52 -9.32 8.42
CA PHE A 647 8.13 -9.16 8.01
C PHE A 647 7.29 -8.80 9.24
N GLY A 648 7.06 -7.51 9.43
CA GLY A 648 6.29 -6.97 10.54
C GLY A 648 4.80 -6.87 10.24
N TYR A 649 3.97 -7.23 11.23
CA TYR A 649 2.51 -7.11 11.20
C TYR A 649 2.06 -5.85 11.96
N TYR A 650 2.68 -4.70 11.69
CA TYR A 650 2.37 -3.44 12.38
C TYR A 650 1.14 -2.73 11.79
N TYR A 651 -0.01 -3.41 11.90
CA TYR A 651 -1.32 -2.83 11.65
C TYR A 651 -2.34 -3.38 12.66
N ALA A 652 -3.35 -2.59 12.97
CA ALA A 652 -4.42 -2.95 13.88
C ALA A 652 -5.77 -2.47 13.34
N ALA A 653 -6.86 -3.05 13.83
CA ALA A 653 -8.19 -2.65 13.41
C ALA A 653 -8.74 -1.42 14.16
N GLY A 654 -7.93 -0.72 14.97
CA GLY A 654 -8.34 0.44 15.77
C GLY A 654 -7.16 1.33 16.20
N PHE A 655 -7.46 2.38 16.98
CA PHE A 655 -6.46 3.31 17.52
C PHE A 655 -5.37 2.57 18.30
N ASN A 656 -4.11 2.88 18.02
CA ASN A 656 -2.96 2.12 18.49
C ASN A 656 -1.69 2.98 18.57
N ALA A 657 -0.60 2.39 19.08
CA ALA A 657 0.76 2.96 19.08
C ALA A 657 1.79 1.94 18.59
N LEU A 658 1.51 1.28 17.45
CA LEU A 658 2.35 0.21 16.91
C LEU A 658 3.75 0.66 16.48
N ALA A 659 3.93 1.93 16.14
CA ALA A 659 5.24 2.47 15.78
C ALA A 659 6.24 2.42 16.95
N ASP A 660 5.75 2.47 18.19
CA ASP A 660 6.58 2.33 19.39
C ASP A 660 7.17 0.91 19.46
N THR A 661 6.45 -0.12 18.99
CA THR A 661 6.99 -1.48 18.84
C THR A 661 7.89 -1.61 17.61
N ALA A 662 7.42 -1.10 16.46
CA ALA A 662 8.12 -1.25 15.19
C ALA A 662 9.52 -0.61 15.20
N GLY A 663 9.68 0.54 15.86
CA GLY A 663 10.97 1.21 15.99
C GLY A 663 12.04 0.36 16.65
N PHE A 664 11.72 -0.25 17.80
CA PHE A 664 12.67 -1.14 18.50
C PHE A 664 12.96 -2.42 17.70
N ASP A 665 11.95 -3.00 17.06
CA ASP A 665 12.13 -4.20 16.24
C ASP A 665 13.03 -3.92 15.02
N TYR A 666 12.83 -2.79 14.36
CA TYR A 666 13.69 -2.35 13.26
C TYR A 666 15.10 -2.01 13.75
N LYS A 667 15.24 -1.35 14.90
CA LYS A 667 16.58 -1.09 15.47
C LYS A 667 17.32 -2.39 15.75
N ALA A 668 16.67 -3.36 16.38
CA ALA A 668 17.24 -4.69 16.61
C ALA A 668 17.64 -5.37 15.29
N LEU A 669 16.80 -5.25 14.25
CA LEU A 669 17.10 -5.78 12.93
C LEU A 669 18.35 -5.13 12.30
N ALA A 670 18.48 -3.80 12.39
CA ALA A 670 19.62 -3.06 11.87
C ALA A 670 20.92 -3.47 12.58
N GLU A 671 20.89 -3.61 13.91
CA GLU A 671 22.02 -4.11 14.71
C GLU A 671 22.43 -5.54 14.33
N MET A 672 21.49 -6.34 13.81
CA MET A 672 21.72 -7.69 13.27
C MET A 672 22.13 -7.70 11.79
N GLY A 673 22.33 -6.53 11.16
CA GLY A 673 22.72 -6.42 9.75
C GLY A 673 21.59 -6.72 8.76
N GLY A 674 20.32 -6.60 9.19
CA GLY A 674 19.18 -6.82 8.32
C GLY A 674 19.04 -5.75 7.24
N ILE A 675 18.52 -6.14 6.07
CA ILE A 675 18.49 -5.29 4.86
C ILE A 675 17.08 -4.98 4.35
N HIS A 676 16.08 -5.73 4.81
CA HIS A 676 14.71 -5.65 4.33
C HIS A 676 13.76 -5.51 5.52
N VAL A 677 13.04 -4.39 5.58
CA VAL A 677 11.94 -4.17 6.52
C VAL A 677 10.61 -4.12 5.78
N HIS A 678 9.64 -4.83 6.33
CA HIS A 678 8.27 -4.84 5.85
C HIS A 678 7.34 -4.47 7.00
N SER A 679 6.34 -3.64 6.70
CA SER A 679 5.15 -3.46 7.51
C SER A 679 3.93 -3.82 6.69
N GLU A 680 3.20 -4.82 7.15
CA GLU A 680 1.91 -5.18 6.57
C GLU A 680 0.89 -4.07 6.85
N GLY A 681 -0.02 -3.82 5.89
CA GLY A 681 -1.09 -2.84 6.06
C GLY A 681 -1.94 -2.65 4.79
N HIS A 682 -3.13 -2.08 4.94
CA HIS A 682 -4.03 -1.80 3.81
C HIS A 682 -3.60 -0.53 3.07
N PRO A 683 -3.15 -0.60 1.80
CA PRO A 683 -2.60 0.57 1.10
C PRO A 683 -3.66 1.54 0.60
N GLY A 684 -4.89 1.06 0.35
CA GLY A 684 -5.95 1.86 -0.25
C GLY A 684 -6.44 2.98 0.67
N ASP A 685 -6.27 4.22 0.22
CA ASP A 685 -6.91 5.41 0.78
C ASP A 685 -7.93 5.96 -0.21
N THR A 686 -9.21 5.68 0.04
CA THR A 686 -10.32 6.02 -0.85
C THR A 686 -11.12 7.22 -0.31
N GLU A 687 -12.11 7.68 -1.07
CA GLU A 687 -12.99 8.78 -0.64
C GLU A 687 -13.82 8.41 0.62
N ASP A 688 -14.18 7.13 0.79
CA ASP A 688 -14.86 6.61 1.99
C ASP A 688 -13.97 6.56 3.26
N LEU A 689 -14.58 6.44 4.45
CA LEU A 689 -13.86 6.19 5.71
C LEU A 689 -13.04 4.90 5.61
N SER A 690 -11.74 4.98 5.92
CA SER A 690 -10.75 3.92 5.72
C SER A 690 -9.92 3.68 6.99
N GLN A 691 -8.95 2.76 6.93
CA GLN A 691 -8.03 2.54 8.06
C GLN A 691 -7.08 3.72 8.28
N TRP A 692 -6.82 4.52 7.25
CA TRP A 692 -5.97 5.70 7.33
C TRP A 692 -6.50 6.78 8.29
N ASP A 693 -7.80 6.76 8.60
CA ASP A 693 -8.43 7.73 9.51
C ASP A 693 -8.01 7.53 10.98
N PHE A 694 -7.40 6.39 11.32
CA PHE A 694 -6.83 6.13 12.65
C PHE A 694 -5.37 5.61 12.60
N GLU A 695 -4.90 5.00 11.50
CA GLU A 695 -3.52 4.51 11.36
C GLU A 695 -2.56 5.49 10.65
N GLY A 696 -3.05 6.59 10.08
CA GLY A 696 -2.22 7.48 9.25
C GLY A 696 -0.94 7.96 9.94
N ILE A 697 -1.05 8.32 11.22
CA ILE A 697 0.09 8.73 12.06
C ILE A 697 1.10 7.60 12.26
N GLU A 698 0.65 6.42 12.65
CA GLU A 698 1.53 5.28 12.94
C GLU A 698 2.24 4.81 11.66
N ARG A 699 1.55 4.81 10.52
CA ARG A 699 2.14 4.47 9.22
C ARG A 699 3.18 5.49 8.76
N TRP A 700 2.94 6.77 9.00
CA TRP A 700 3.92 7.81 8.73
C TRP A 700 5.17 7.59 9.58
N ILE A 701 5.01 7.39 10.90
CA ILE A 701 6.13 7.14 11.82
C ILE A 701 6.91 5.88 11.40
N ILE A 702 6.22 4.77 11.10
CA ILE A 702 6.84 3.52 10.63
C ILE A 702 7.64 3.76 9.35
N ALA A 703 7.14 4.55 8.39
CA ALA A 703 7.89 4.88 7.18
C ALA A 703 9.22 5.61 7.50
N ARG A 704 9.21 6.54 8.47
CA ARG A 704 10.43 7.23 8.93
C ARG A 704 11.40 6.28 9.63
N LEU A 705 10.89 5.37 10.45
CA LEU A 705 11.70 4.36 11.15
C LEU A 705 12.30 3.33 10.19
N GLN A 706 11.63 3.02 9.08
CA GLN A 706 12.22 2.21 8.00
C GLN A 706 13.36 2.95 7.28
N TRP A 707 13.41 4.28 7.29
CA TRP A 707 14.58 5.00 6.80
C TRP A 707 15.71 5.00 7.84
N ASN A 708 15.39 5.34 9.10
CA ASN A 708 16.33 5.40 10.20
C ASN A 708 15.68 4.91 11.51
N PRO A 709 15.99 3.69 11.97
CA PRO A 709 15.38 3.11 13.16
C PRO A 709 15.94 3.69 14.48
N ASN A 710 16.93 4.58 14.44
CA ASN A 710 17.46 5.26 15.63
C ASN A 710 16.65 6.51 16.02
N GLN A 711 15.62 6.87 15.25
CA GLN A 711 14.71 7.96 15.59
C GLN A 711 13.78 7.56 16.75
N ASP A 712 13.39 8.53 17.57
CA ASP A 712 12.44 8.33 18.66
C ASP A 712 11.00 8.38 18.10
N PRO A 713 10.20 7.30 18.22
CA PRO A 713 8.80 7.27 17.80
C PRO A 713 7.96 8.39 18.43
N ALA A 714 8.23 8.76 19.69
CA ALA A 714 7.48 9.82 20.37
C ALA A 714 7.78 11.20 19.77
N ALA A 715 9.04 11.48 19.42
CA ALA A 715 9.43 12.71 18.74
C ALA A 715 8.83 12.80 17.32
N LEU A 716 8.81 11.68 16.60
CA LEU A 716 8.16 11.59 15.28
C LEU A 716 6.64 11.80 15.37
N ARG A 717 6.00 11.26 16.40
CA ARG A 717 4.57 11.48 16.67
C ARG A 717 4.27 12.95 16.92
N GLU A 718 5.09 13.62 17.73
CA GLU A 718 4.98 15.06 17.95
C GLU A 718 5.16 15.86 16.66
N GLU A 719 6.16 15.51 15.84
CA GLU A 719 6.37 16.14 14.53
C GLU A 719 5.14 15.97 13.62
N TYR A 720 4.61 14.75 13.51
CA TYR A 720 3.40 14.48 12.73
C TYR A 720 2.24 15.33 13.22
N ILE A 721 1.99 15.36 14.53
CA ILE A 721 0.88 16.09 15.12
C ILE A 721 1.00 17.58 14.84
N GLN A 722 2.20 18.14 15.05
CA GLN A 722 2.45 19.56 14.85
C GLN A 722 2.30 19.99 13.39
N ARG A 723 2.85 19.20 12.44
CA ARG A 723 2.76 19.53 11.00
C ARG A 723 1.37 19.25 10.42
N THR A 724 0.71 18.16 10.83
CA THR A 724 -0.57 17.72 10.26
C THR A 724 -1.74 18.52 10.80
N PHE A 725 -1.76 18.84 12.09
CA PHE A 725 -2.91 19.46 12.75
C PHE A 725 -2.69 20.93 13.13
N GLN A 726 -1.48 21.46 12.99
CA GLN A 726 -1.14 22.89 13.12
C GLN A 726 -1.71 23.52 14.40
N ASP A 727 -2.67 24.44 14.29
CA ASP A 727 -3.31 25.12 15.43
C ASP A 727 -4.16 24.19 16.31
N ALA A 728 -4.67 23.09 15.75
CA ALA A 728 -5.33 22.02 16.50
C ALA A 728 -4.37 21.02 17.15
N ALA A 729 -3.05 21.16 16.96
CA ALA A 729 -2.04 20.28 17.54
C ALA A 729 -2.16 20.09 19.06
N PRO A 730 -2.48 21.11 19.90
CA PRO A 730 -2.65 20.91 21.35
C PRO A 730 -3.70 19.85 21.71
N SER A 731 -4.90 19.90 21.10
CA SER A 731 -5.96 18.92 21.36
C SER A 731 -5.62 17.55 20.78
N MET A 732 -5.01 17.51 19.59
CA MET A 732 -4.60 16.25 18.97
C MET A 732 -3.43 15.59 19.71
N ARG A 733 -2.51 16.37 20.29
CA ARG A 733 -1.43 15.90 21.15
C ARG A 733 -1.98 15.18 22.37
N GLU A 734 -2.95 15.79 23.06
CA GLU A 734 -3.59 15.14 24.20
C GLU A 734 -4.39 13.90 23.80
N PHE A 735 -5.09 13.93 22.67
CA PHE A 735 -5.82 12.79 22.12
C PHE A 735 -4.90 11.58 21.89
N TYR A 736 -3.78 11.77 21.18
CA TYR A 736 -2.84 10.69 20.92
C TYR A 736 -2.04 10.28 22.17
N ARG A 737 -1.76 11.20 23.10
CA ARG A 737 -1.13 10.88 24.38
C ARG A 737 -2.00 9.90 25.19
N LEU A 738 -3.30 10.15 25.30
CA LEU A 738 -4.24 9.27 26.01
C LEU A 738 -4.35 7.89 25.35
N ILE A 739 -4.37 7.82 24.01
CA ILE A 739 -4.32 6.55 23.26
C ILE A 739 -3.01 5.80 23.56
N ASN A 740 -1.88 6.51 23.52
CA ASN A 740 -0.57 5.94 23.75
C ASN A 740 -0.43 5.39 25.18
N ASP A 741 -0.87 6.16 26.19
CA ASP A 741 -0.86 5.73 27.58
C ASP A 741 -1.70 4.47 27.78
N SER A 742 -2.92 4.44 27.22
CA SER A 742 -3.76 3.25 27.33
C SER A 742 -3.16 2.05 26.59
N TRP A 743 -2.56 2.25 25.42
CA TRP A 743 -1.92 1.17 24.66
C TRP A 743 -0.79 0.49 25.47
N HIS A 744 -0.03 1.28 26.22
CA HIS A 744 1.09 0.82 27.04
C HIS A 744 0.70 0.44 28.48
N ASP A 745 -0.56 0.56 28.86
CA ASP A 745 -1.02 0.14 30.20
C ASP A 745 -0.96 -1.39 30.34
N ALA A 746 0.01 -1.86 31.12
CA ALA A 746 0.24 -3.28 31.39
C ALA A 746 -0.91 -3.94 32.18
N SER A 747 -1.81 -3.15 32.80
CA SER A 747 -3.00 -3.68 33.49
C SER A 747 -4.07 -4.18 32.52
N ILE A 748 -4.03 -3.76 31.24
CA ILE A 748 -4.92 -4.23 30.18
C ILE A 748 -4.40 -5.59 29.69
N PRO A 749 -5.10 -6.72 29.93
CA PRO A 749 -4.58 -8.06 29.68
C PRO A 749 -4.76 -8.51 28.22
N THR A 750 -5.17 -7.61 27.33
CA THR A 750 -5.45 -7.93 25.92
C THR A 750 -4.15 -7.95 25.11
N PRO A 751 -3.72 -9.14 24.62
CA PRO A 751 -2.67 -9.21 23.62
C PRO A 751 -3.22 -8.72 22.27
N VAL A 752 -2.39 -8.02 21.51
CA VAL A 752 -2.78 -7.47 20.20
C VAL A 752 -1.97 -8.13 19.10
N ASN A 753 -2.64 -8.45 18.00
CA ASN A 753 -2.05 -8.89 16.74
C ASN A 753 -2.95 -8.46 15.58
N CYS A 754 -2.53 -8.78 14.36
CA CYS A 754 -3.24 -8.46 13.12
C CYS A 754 -4.68 -9.00 13.00
N HIS A 755 -5.08 -9.97 13.85
CA HIS A 755 -6.43 -10.54 13.88
C HIS A 755 -7.31 -9.97 15.00
N THR A 756 -6.79 -9.01 15.78
CA THR A 756 -7.54 -8.39 16.87
C THR A 756 -8.58 -7.43 16.30
N SER A 757 -9.85 -7.65 16.63
CA SER A 757 -10.96 -6.90 16.03
C SER A 757 -11.03 -5.44 16.53
N ALA A 758 -11.55 -4.55 15.66
CA ALA A 758 -11.76 -3.13 15.98
C ALA A 758 -12.59 -2.96 17.26
N ARG A 759 -13.69 -3.71 17.36
CA ARG A 759 -14.57 -3.73 18.53
C ARG A 759 -13.80 -4.02 19.81
N LYS A 760 -12.95 -5.05 19.81
CA LYS A 760 -12.17 -5.45 20.99
C LYS A 760 -11.13 -4.38 21.35
N LEU A 761 -10.44 -3.81 20.37
CA LEU A 761 -9.47 -2.74 20.62
C LEU A 761 -10.14 -1.49 21.20
N PHE A 762 -11.24 -1.03 20.59
CA PHE A 762 -11.95 0.14 21.07
C PHE A 762 -12.55 -0.08 22.46
N GLU A 763 -13.11 -1.26 22.72
CA GLU A 763 -13.63 -1.59 24.05
C GLU A 763 -12.54 -1.63 25.12
N ASP A 764 -11.47 -2.39 24.90
CA ASP A 764 -10.46 -2.65 25.93
C ASP A 764 -9.54 -1.46 26.19
N PHE A 765 -9.21 -0.67 25.16
CA PHE A 765 -8.24 0.42 25.26
C PHE A 765 -8.88 1.82 25.31
N ILE A 766 -10.20 1.94 25.10
CA ILE A 766 -10.86 3.26 25.11
C ILE A 766 -12.03 3.28 26.09
N VAL A 767 -12.94 2.32 26.01
CA VAL A 767 -14.15 2.31 26.85
C VAL A 767 -13.87 1.83 28.27
N ASN A 768 -13.23 0.67 28.43
CA ASN A 768 -12.93 0.09 29.75
C ASN A 768 -12.05 1.00 30.64
N PRO A 769 -11.06 1.72 30.07
CA PRO A 769 -10.29 2.73 30.82
C PRO A 769 -11.06 4.04 31.08
N GLY A 770 -12.25 4.23 30.49
CA GLY A 770 -13.09 5.42 30.69
C GLY A 770 -12.74 6.63 29.84
N LEU A 771 -11.96 6.45 28.76
CA LEU A 771 -11.38 7.54 27.96
C LEU A 771 -12.30 8.07 26.86
N GLU A 772 -13.36 7.33 26.50
CA GLU A 772 -14.17 7.61 25.32
C GLU A 772 -14.69 9.05 25.24
N LYS A 773 -15.27 9.56 26.34
CA LYS A 773 -15.86 10.90 26.39
C LYS A 773 -14.80 11.98 26.20
N ASP A 774 -13.65 11.81 26.83
CA ASP A 774 -12.56 12.79 26.82
C ASP A 774 -11.91 12.83 25.44
N LEU A 775 -11.60 11.67 24.86
CA LEU A 775 -11.07 11.55 23.50
C LEU A 775 -12.02 12.15 22.45
N ARG A 776 -13.32 11.87 22.53
CA ARG A 776 -14.29 12.47 21.63
C ARG A 776 -14.35 14.00 21.77
N THR A 777 -14.30 14.49 23.01
CA THR A 777 -14.30 15.94 23.31
C THR A 777 -13.07 16.62 22.70
N LEU A 778 -11.89 15.99 22.80
CA LEU A 778 -10.65 16.49 22.20
C LEU A 778 -10.75 16.57 20.66
N LEU A 779 -11.34 15.57 20.01
CA LEU A 779 -11.55 15.59 18.56
C LEU A 779 -12.52 16.71 18.12
N VAL A 780 -13.60 16.93 18.87
CA VAL A 780 -14.54 18.04 18.60
C VAL A 780 -13.87 19.40 18.78
N GLN A 781 -13.07 19.56 19.83
CA GLN A 781 -12.29 20.78 20.06
C GLN A 781 -11.24 21.01 18.97
N ALA A 782 -10.53 19.96 18.57
CA ALA A 782 -9.55 20.01 17.49
C ALA A 782 -10.20 20.45 16.17
N HIS A 783 -11.35 19.85 15.81
CA HIS A 783 -12.09 20.20 14.60
C HIS A 783 -12.56 21.67 14.60
N ALA A 784 -13.00 22.17 15.75
CA ALA A 784 -13.42 23.56 15.91
C ALA A 784 -12.24 24.55 15.88
N THR A 785 -11.03 24.10 16.24
CA THR A 785 -9.82 24.94 16.29
C THR A 785 -9.12 25.01 14.93
N ALA A 786 -9.12 23.90 14.17
CA ALA A 786 -8.39 23.78 12.91
C ALA A 786 -8.78 24.85 11.88
N SER A 787 -7.85 25.73 11.54
CA SER A 787 -8.03 26.74 10.48
C SER A 787 -7.65 26.24 9.09
N ASN A 788 -6.71 25.29 8.99
CA ASN A 788 -6.34 24.69 7.71
C ASN A 788 -7.42 23.71 7.24
N PRO A 789 -8.01 23.89 6.03
CA PRO A 789 -9.08 23.01 5.55
C PRO A 789 -8.69 21.54 5.46
N THR A 790 -7.44 21.26 5.09
CA THR A 790 -6.88 19.90 5.03
C THR A 790 -6.82 19.29 6.43
N SER A 791 -6.26 20.01 7.40
CA SER A 791 -6.18 19.56 8.79
C SER A 791 -7.57 19.34 9.39
N GLN A 792 -8.51 20.26 9.15
CA GLN A 792 -9.90 20.12 9.58
C GLN A 792 -10.54 18.86 8.99
N LYS A 793 -10.32 18.59 7.69
CA LYS A 793 -10.84 17.40 7.02
C LYS A 793 -10.27 16.11 7.61
N LEU A 794 -8.97 16.08 7.93
CA LEU A 794 -8.34 14.93 8.58
C LEU A 794 -8.97 14.65 9.95
N ILE A 795 -9.17 15.70 10.77
CA ILE A 795 -9.79 15.58 12.10
C ILE A 795 -11.26 15.16 12.00
N GLU A 796 -12.02 15.73 11.06
CA GLU A 796 -13.42 15.37 10.79
C GLU A 796 -13.55 13.86 10.54
N ARG A 797 -12.66 13.31 9.71
CA ARG A 797 -12.66 11.89 9.37
C ARG A 797 -12.24 11.02 10.54
N THR A 798 -11.25 11.42 11.32
CA THR A 798 -10.87 10.72 12.56
C THR A 798 -12.04 10.71 13.57
N LEU A 799 -12.75 11.82 13.74
CA LEU A 799 -13.96 11.90 14.57
C LEU A 799 -15.08 11.00 14.06
N ALA A 800 -15.37 11.03 12.76
CA ALA A 800 -16.38 10.16 12.16
C ALA A 800 -16.04 8.67 12.35
N LYS A 801 -14.75 8.31 12.23
CA LYS A 801 -14.29 6.94 12.46
C LYS A 801 -14.37 6.54 13.94
N PHE A 802 -14.03 7.44 14.85
CA PHE A 802 -14.20 7.25 16.29
C PHE A 802 -15.67 6.99 16.66
N ASP A 803 -16.58 7.84 16.15
CA ASP A 803 -18.02 7.70 16.39
C ASP A 803 -18.57 6.39 15.79
N ALA A 804 -18.06 5.96 14.63
CA ALA A 804 -18.41 4.67 14.03
C ALA A 804 -17.98 3.47 14.89
N PHE A 805 -16.78 3.50 15.49
CA PHE A 805 -16.35 2.46 16.43
C PHE A 805 -17.20 2.45 17.71
N ALA A 806 -17.56 3.62 18.23
CA ALA A 806 -18.46 3.71 19.38
C ALA A 806 -19.85 3.13 19.09
N ALA A 807 -20.40 3.39 17.89
CA ALA A 807 -21.68 2.85 17.46
C ALA A 807 -21.66 1.31 17.27
N ASP A 808 -20.54 0.75 16.80
CA ASP A 808 -20.40 -0.69 16.54
C ASP A 808 -20.38 -1.56 17.81
N LEU A 809 -20.20 -0.96 18.99
CA LEU A 809 -20.17 -1.68 20.27
C LEU A 809 -21.49 -2.34 20.67
N SER A 810 -22.56 -2.19 19.88
CA SER A 810 -23.86 -2.86 20.12
C SER A 810 -24.34 -2.61 21.55
N ARG A 811 -24.29 -1.34 21.98
CA ARG A 811 -24.61 -0.94 23.35
C ARG A 811 -26.08 -1.10 23.60
N LEU A 812 -26.39 -1.66 24.75
CA LEU A 812 -27.74 -1.78 25.25
C LEU A 812 -27.84 -1.05 26.59
N PRO A 813 -28.23 0.23 26.60
CA PRO A 813 -28.42 0.93 27.86
C PRO A 813 -29.56 0.26 28.63
N VAL A 814 -29.29 -0.21 29.84
CA VAL A 814 -30.32 -0.71 30.76
C VAL A 814 -30.48 0.33 31.87
N PRO A 815 -31.47 1.24 31.75
CA PRO A 815 -31.62 2.38 32.64
C PRO A 815 -31.92 1.96 34.07
N TYR A 816 -31.36 2.70 35.04
CA TYR A 816 -31.70 2.58 36.46
C TYR A 816 -33.04 3.28 36.74
N VAL A 817 -33.98 2.53 37.31
CA VAL A 817 -35.32 2.99 37.64
C VAL A 817 -35.66 2.45 39.03
N ASP A 818 -35.40 3.24 40.07
CA ASP A 818 -35.57 2.82 41.48
C ASP A 818 -37.01 2.36 41.77
N GLU A 819 -38.00 3.00 41.15
CA GLU A 819 -39.42 2.68 41.36
C GLU A 819 -39.85 1.34 40.74
N SER A 820 -38.97 0.70 39.96
CA SER A 820 -39.25 -0.60 39.33
C SER A 820 -39.36 -1.75 40.33
N THR A 821 -38.72 -1.67 41.50
CA THR A 821 -38.74 -2.72 42.53
C THR A 821 -40.17 -3.11 42.93
N GLU A 822 -41.07 -2.14 43.04
CA GLU A 822 -42.45 -2.37 43.49
C GLU A 822 -43.46 -2.57 42.34
N GLN A 823 -43.09 -2.20 41.10
CA GLN A 823 -44.05 -2.08 40.00
C GLN A 823 -43.67 -2.84 38.72
N TRP A 824 -42.53 -3.52 38.67
CA TRP A 824 -42.09 -4.26 37.47
C TRP A 824 -43.11 -5.31 37.00
N ASN A 825 -43.92 -5.86 37.89
CA ASN A 825 -44.93 -6.88 37.59
C ASN A 825 -46.30 -6.28 37.16
N LEU A 826 -46.41 -4.96 37.10
CA LEU A 826 -47.59 -4.23 36.62
C LEU A 826 -47.39 -3.86 35.15
N TYR A 827 -48.18 -4.47 34.28
CA TYR A 827 -48.05 -4.28 32.83
C TYR A 827 -48.28 -2.84 32.36
N GLU A 828 -49.23 -2.14 32.97
CA GLU A 828 -49.55 -0.72 32.69
C GLU A 828 -48.73 0.26 33.54
N SER A 829 -47.67 -0.19 34.24
CA SER A 829 -46.85 0.74 35.02
C SER A 829 -46.23 1.79 34.10
N PRO A 830 -46.31 3.09 34.44
CA PRO A 830 -45.69 4.15 33.67
C PRO A 830 -44.15 4.08 33.71
N HIS A 831 -43.57 3.30 34.62
CA HIS A 831 -42.12 3.15 34.70
C HIS A 831 -41.53 2.41 33.50
N TRP A 832 -42.33 1.62 32.77
CA TRP A 832 -41.91 1.01 31.51
C TRP A 832 -41.61 2.05 30.40
N TYR A 833 -42.09 3.30 30.51
CA TYR A 833 -41.68 4.37 29.59
C TYR A 833 -40.23 4.83 29.79
N LYS A 834 -39.65 4.55 30.97
CA LYS A 834 -38.24 4.83 31.27
C LYS A 834 -37.32 3.70 30.79
N ALA A 835 -37.87 2.53 30.42
CA ALA A 835 -37.12 1.36 30.01
C ALA A 835 -36.58 1.49 28.57
N ASN A 836 -35.48 0.81 28.29
CA ASN A 836 -34.95 0.73 26.93
C ASN A 836 -35.67 -0.39 26.16
N GLU A 837 -36.37 -0.02 25.09
CA GLU A 837 -37.16 -0.94 24.25
C GLU A 837 -36.40 -1.37 22.99
N ILE A 838 -36.43 -2.66 22.69
CA ILE A 838 -36.03 -3.26 21.41
C ILE A 838 -37.27 -3.77 20.70
N SER A 839 -37.47 -3.39 19.44
CA SER A 839 -38.65 -3.78 18.65
C SER A 839 -38.36 -4.16 17.19
N ASP A 840 -37.14 -3.95 16.74
CA ASP A 840 -36.64 -4.07 15.37
C ASP A 840 -36.14 -5.48 15.05
N PHE A 841 -36.89 -6.50 15.47
CA PHE A 841 -36.57 -7.89 15.16
C PHE A 841 -36.63 -8.12 13.64
N GLN A 842 -35.73 -8.96 13.13
CA GLN A 842 -35.61 -9.36 11.73
C GLN A 842 -35.69 -10.88 11.63
N ARG A 843 -36.37 -11.38 10.58
CA ARG A 843 -36.48 -12.81 10.27
C ARG A 843 -35.12 -13.40 9.92
N ILE A 844 -34.88 -14.60 10.42
CA ILE A 844 -33.69 -15.41 10.10
C ILE A 844 -34.01 -16.35 8.95
N ALA A 845 -33.12 -16.39 7.97
CA ALA A 845 -33.26 -17.30 6.84
C ALA A 845 -33.25 -18.75 7.34
N ASN A 846 -34.32 -19.48 7.07
CA ASN A 846 -34.44 -20.90 7.34
C ASN A 846 -34.19 -21.67 6.03
N TRP A 847 -34.86 -22.80 5.82
CA TRP A 847 -34.78 -23.56 4.57
C TRP A 847 -35.41 -22.82 3.37
N GLN A 848 -36.16 -21.74 3.60
CA GLN A 848 -36.66 -20.83 2.58
C GLN A 848 -35.80 -19.56 2.51
N PRO A 849 -35.37 -19.12 1.31
CA PRO A 849 -34.75 -17.82 1.14
C PRO A 849 -35.73 -16.71 1.55
N ILE A 850 -35.31 -15.78 2.40
CA ILE A 850 -36.10 -14.59 2.72
C ILE A 850 -35.92 -13.56 1.60
N PRO A 851 -37.00 -12.95 1.07
CA PRO A 851 -36.92 -11.79 0.17
C PRO A 851 -36.17 -10.60 0.80
N GLY A 852 -35.96 -9.52 0.05
CA GLY A 852 -35.24 -8.32 0.55
C GLY A 852 -35.83 -7.70 1.83
N ASP A 853 -37.11 -7.93 2.12
CA ASP A 853 -37.77 -7.53 3.37
C ASP A 853 -37.66 -8.62 4.44
N ARG A 854 -37.06 -8.27 5.59
CA ARG A 854 -36.83 -9.15 6.73
C ARG A 854 -37.78 -8.90 7.89
N THR A 855 -38.83 -8.11 7.72
CA THR A 855 -39.80 -7.81 8.77
C THR A 855 -40.51 -9.10 9.24
N PRO A 856 -40.54 -9.41 10.55
CA PRO A 856 -41.22 -10.57 11.10
C PRO A 856 -42.74 -10.42 11.02
N GLU A 857 -43.42 -11.52 10.70
CA GLU A 857 -44.87 -11.62 10.81
C GLU A 857 -45.27 -11.51 12.29
N TYR A 858 -44.52 -12.18 13.16
CA TYR A 858 -44.73 -12.21 14.60
C TYR A 858 -43.85 -11.18 15.31
N LYS A 859 -44.28 -9.92 15.30
CA LYS A 859 -43.55 -8.80 15.91
C LYS A 859 -43.31 -9.00 17.41
N THR A 860 -42.14 -8.58 17.89
CA THR A 860 -41.74 -8.72 19.30
C THR A 860 -41.22 -7.39 19.81
N LYS A 861 -41.61 -7.02 21.03
CA LYS A 861 -41.02 -5.90 21.77
C LYS A 861 -40.45 -6.40 23.09
N ILE A 862 -39.23 -5.97 23.42
CA ILE A 862 -38.60 -6.28 24.70
C ILE A 862 -38.12 -4.98 25.33
N ALA A 863 -38.72 -4.59 26.45
CA ALA A 863 -38.30 -3.45 27.25
C ALA A 863 -37.46 -3.91 28.45
N MET A 864 -36.40 -3.18 28.77
CA MET A 864 -35.48 -3.50 29.87
C MET A 864 -35.18 -2.30 30.74
N MET A 865 -35.14 -2.54 32.05
CA MET A 865 -34.71 -1.58 33.07
C MET A 865 -34.11 -2.35 34.24
N ARG A 866 -33.51 -1.65 35.20
CA ARG A 866 -32.96 -2.27 36.42
C ARG A 866 -33.21 -1.40 37.65
N ASP A 867 -33.08 -2.02 38.80
CA ASP A 867 -32.78 -1.33 40.05
C ASP A 867 -31.37 -1.73 40.56
N LYS A 868 -31.14 -1.74 41.88
CA LYS A 868 -29.86 -2.17 42.49
C LYS A 868 -29.71 -3.69 42.60
N GLN A 869 -30.81 -4.44 42.52
CA GLN A 869 -30.88 -5.86 42.87
C GLN A 869 -31.31 -6.74 41.69
N PHE A 870 -32.10 -6.21 40.75
CA PHE A 870 -32.73 -6.96 39.68
C PHE A 870 -32.57 -6.28 38.32
N LEU A 871 -32.50 -7.14 37.30
CA LEU A 871 -32.67 -6.81 35.90
C LEU A 871 -34.09 -7.20 35.47
N TYR A 872 -34.84 -6.25 34.93
CA TYR A 872 -36.23 -6.45 34.53
C TYR A 872 -36.38 -6.54 33.01
N PHE A 873 -37.24 -7.44 32.56
CA PHE A 873 -37.67 -7.56 31.17
C PHE A 873 -39.19 -7.47 31.08
N LYS A 874 -39.72 -6.73 30.11
CA LYS A 874 -41.12 -6.82 29.65
C LYS A 874 -41.12 -7.22 28.19
N ILE A 875 -41.71 -8.38 27.91
CA ILE A 875 -41.72 -8.99 26.58
C ILE A 875 -43.15 -8.97 26.07
N ASP A 876 -43.39 -8.24 25.00
CA ASP A 876 -44.66 -8.24 24.27
C ASP A 876 -44.50 -8.98 22.95
N ALA A 877 -45.10 -10.17 22.88
CA ALA A 877 -45.03 -11.06 21.73
C ALA A 877 -46.38 -11.02 20.97
N PHE A 878 -46.42 -10.25 19.88
CA PHE A 878 -47.63 -10.01 19.11
C PHE A 878 -47.98 -11.23 18.24
N ASN A 879 -49.24 -11.65 18.29
CA ASN A 879 -49.79 -12.75 17.51
C ASN A 879 -51.31 -12.55 17.39
N ALA A 880 -51.80 -12.31 16.19
CA ALA A 880 -53.21 -12.00 15.94
C ALA A 880 -54.19 -13.12 16.31
N ALA A 881 -53.69 -14.36 16.45
CA ALA A 881 -54.50 -15.50 16.89
C ALA A 881 -54.73 -15.52 18.42
N GLU A 882 -53.95 -14.74 19.18
CA GLU A 882 -54.08 -14.67 20.64
C GLU A 882 -55.29 -13.87 21.07
N LYS A 883 -56.01 -14.37 22.08
CA LYS A 883 -57.18 -13.72 22.67
C LYS A 883 -56.95 -13.45 24.14
N SER A 884 -57.50 -12.33 24.61
CA SER A 884 -57.60 -12.02 26.03
C SER A 884 -58.35 -13.15 26.75
N GLY A 885 -57.79 -13.58 27.88
CA GLY A 885 -58.26 -14.76 28.59
C GLY A 885 -57.53 -14.97 29.90
N LYS A 886 -57.77 -16.12 30.55
CA LYS A 886 -57.08 -16.48 31.78
C LYS A 886 -55.59 -16.66 31.48
N SER A 887 -54.76 -15.81 32.09
CA SER A 887 -53.31 -15.91 31.92
C SER A 887 -52.81 -17.28 32.39
N PRO A 888 -51.88 -17.92 31.65
CA PRO A 888 -51.37 -19.23 32.01
C PRO A 888 -50.61 -19.16 33.34
N SER A 889 -50.54 -20.31 34.02
CA SER A 889 -49.72 -20.44 35.22
C SER A 889 -48.31 -20.87 34.81
N ARG A 890 -47.29 -20.29 35.45
CA ARG A 890 -45.89 -20.64 35.19
C ARG A 890 -45.68 -22.14 35.36
N THR A 891 -45.08 -22.77 34.35
CA THR A 891 -44.56 -24.15 34.43
C THR A 891 -43.06 -24.14 34.23
N ASN A 892 -42.37 -25.16 34.73
CA ASN A 892 -40.91 -25.32 34.53
C ASN A 892 -40.57 -26.10 33.24
N ALA A 893 -41.53 -26.19 32.31
CA ALA A 893 -41.35 -26.91 31.04
C ALA A 893 -40.82 -25.96 29.95
N PHE A 894 -40.06 -26.53 29.02
CA PHE A 894 -39.66 -25.83 27.79
C PHE A 894 -40.88 -25.54 26.92
N PRO A 895 -41.18 -24.27 26.57
CA PRO A 895 -42.29 -23.92 25.70
C PRO A 895 -42.24 -24.63 24.35
N GLN A 896 -43.33 -25.29 23.95
CA GLN A 896 -43.33 -26.11 22.72
C GLN A 896 -43.78 -25.37 21.46
N GLY A 897 -44.45 -24.22 21.62
CA GLY A 897 -45.02 -23.41 20.54
C GLY A 897 -44.30 -22.07 20.35
N ASP A 898 -45.07 -20.98 20.41
CA ASP A 898 -44.60 -19.59 20.37
C ASP A 898 -43.85 -19.22 21.66
N ARG A 899 -42.59 -18.82 21.50
CA ARG A 899 -41.69 -18.55 22.62
C ARG A 899 -40.65 -17.49 22.31
N VAL A 900 -40.21 -16.81 23.36
CA VAL A 900 -39.08 -15.88 23.35
C VAL A 900 -37.93 -16.51 24.12
N GLU A 901 -36.76 -16.49 23.51
CA GLU A 901 -35.51 -17.04 24.02
C GLU A 901 -34.54 -15.88 24.31
N ILE A 902 -33.94 -15.87 25.50
CA ILE A 902 -33.00 -14.85 25.98
C ILE A 902 -31.72 -15.55 26.40
N VAL A 903 -30.58 -15.11 25.88
CA VAL A 903 -29.26 -15.57 26.32
C VAL A 903 -28.56 -14.43 27.01
N LEU A 904 -28.33 -14.52 28.32
CA LEU A 904 -27.50 -13.59 29.09
C LEU A 904 -26.10 -14.16 29.28
N ARG A 905 -25.07 -13.32 29.22
CA ARG A 905 -23.71 -13.68 29.63
C ARG A 905 -23.20 -12.64 30.62
N SER A 906 -22.61 -13.15 31.70
CA SER A 906 -22.02 -12.37 32.78
C SER A 906 -20.69 -13.04 33.14
N GLY A 907 -19.59 -12.36 32.80
CA GLY A 907 -18.25 -12.96 32.86
C GLY A 907 -18.13 -14.20 31.96
N ARG A 908 -17.80 -15.36 32.56
CA ARG A 908 -17.67 -16.64 31.84
C ARG A 908 -18.96 -17.47 31.80
N ASP A 909 -19.94 -17.11 32.62
CA ASP A 909 -21.19 -17.84 32.73
C ASP A 909 -22.19 -17.39 31.64
N THR A 910 -22.96 -18.35 31.15
CA THR A 910 -24.07 -18.15 30.20
C THR A 910 -25.37 -18.57 30.87
N PHE A 911 -26.40 -17.76 30.77
CA PHE A 911 -27.73 -18.02 31.32
C PHE A 911 -28.73 -17.98 30.18
N TYR A 912 -29.55 -19.01 30.08
CA TYR A 912 -30.54 -19.16 29.01
C TYR A 912 -31.93 -19.15 29.61
N LEU A 913 -32.74 -18.17 29.23
CA LEU A 913 -34.11 -17.97 29.71
C LEU A 913 -35.07 -18.09 28.55
N VAL A 914 -36.09 -18.93 28.70
CA VAL A 914 -37.12 -19.13 27.68
C VAL A 914 -38.49 -18.98 28.31
N VAL A 915 -39.35 -18.16 27.71
CA VAL A 915 -40.74 -17.97 28.12
C VAL A 915 -41.68 -18.15 26.93
N GLY A 916 -42.85 -18.75 27.15
CA GLY A 916 -43.81 -19.05 26.09
C GLY A 916 -45.23 -18.59 26.36
N ALA A 917 -46.04 -18.59 25.30
CA ALA A 917 -47.49 -18.34 25.36
C ALA A 917 -48.24 -19.38 26.22
N ASP A 918 -47.70 -20.59 26.31
CA ASP A 918 -48.28 -21.74 27.05
C ASP A 918 -48.00 -21.71 28.56
N GLY A 919 -47.30 -20.69 29.04
CA GLY A 919 -46.86 -20.57 30.42
C GLY A 919 -45.56 -21.30 30.75
N GLY A 920 -44.94 -21.97 29.76
CA GLY A 920 -43.64 -22.57 29.91
C GLY A 920 -42.57 -21.54 30.26
N THR A 921 -41.74 -21.86 31.25
CA THR A 921 -40.54 -21.12 31.63
C THR A 921 -39.40 -22.12 31.78
N TYR A 922 -38.31 -21.90 31.06
CA TYR A 922 -37.16 -22.79 31.07
C TYR A 922 -35.87 -22.02 31.24
N LEU A 923 -35.11 -22.37 32.28
CA LEU A 923 -33.93 -21.64 32.74
C LEU A 923 -32.73 -22.58 32.82
N LEU A 924 -31.65 -22.29 32.09
CA LEU A 924 -30.40 -23.02 32.16
C LEU A 924 -29.23 -22.12 32.52
N LYS A 925 -28.27 -22.66 33.26
CA LYS A 925 -26.94 -22.08 33.43
C LYS A 925 -25.92 -22.94 32.70
N ASN A 926 -25.06 -22.32 31.89
CA ASN A 926 -24.00 -22.95 31.10
C ASN A 926 -24.49 -24.15 30.26
N TRP A 927 -25.71 -24.05 29.72
CA TRP A 927 -26.36 -25.10 28.92
C TRP A 927 -26.51 -26.45 29.66
N ASN A 928 -26.38 -26.47 30.99
CA ASN A 928 -26.48 -27.69 31.80
C ASN A 928 -27.96 -28.08 31.97
N THR A 929 -28.37 -29.13 31.27
CA THR A 929 -29.74 -29.68 31.32
C THR A 929 -30.00 -30.62 32.49
N GLU A 930 -28.94 -31.10 33.16
CA GLU A 930 -29.03 -31.99 34.32
C GLU A 930 -29.28 -31.21 35.62
N THR A 931 -28.79 -29.98 35.69
CA THR A 931 -29.00 -29.06 36.81
C THR A 931 -29.56 -27.73 36.30
N PRO A 932 -30.88 -27.64 36.02
CA PRO A 932 -31.51 -26.41 35.56
C PRO A 932 -31.20 -25.26 36.51
N TRP A 933 -31.10 -24.04 35.97
CA TRP A 933 -30.88 -22.85 36.78
C TRP A 933 -32.15 -22.54 37.57
N ALA A 934 -32.21 -23.06 38.78
CA ALA A 934 -33.23 -22.72 39.74
C ALA A 934 -32.64 -21.70 40.71
N ASN A 935 -33.02 -20.45 40.53
CA ASN A 935 -33.15 -19.49 41.64
C ASN A 935 -34.04 -18.32 41.20
N SER A 936 -34.24 -17.38 42.11
CA SER A 936 -35.34 -16.42 42.32
C SER A 936 -35.79 -15.54 41.15
N VAL A 937 -35.54 -15.93 39.90
CA VAL A 937 -36.15 -15.34 38.71
C VAL A 937 -37.66 -15.43 38.82
N GLU A 938 -38.30 -14.28 38.95
CA GLU A 938 -39.74 -14.15 38.99
C GLU A 938 -40.28 -13.90 37.59
N VAL A 939 -41.44 -14.50 37.28
CA VAL A 939 -42.08 -14.35 35.97
C VAL A 939 -43.57 -14.09 36.18
N LYS A 940 -44.06 -13.00 35.60
CA LYS A 940 -45.47 -12.63 35.55
C LYS A 940 -45.96 -12.72 34.11
N GLN A 941 -47.00 -13.50 33.90
CA GLN A 941 -47.56 -13.77 32.56
C GLN A 941 -48.93 -13.11 32.42
N ILE A 942 -49.20 -12.56 31.25
CA ILE A 942 -50.47 -11.90 30.93
C ILE A 942 -50.86 -12.27 29.49
N ALA A 943 -52.11 -12.71 29.32
CA ALA A 943 -52.73 -12.90 28.01
C ALA A 943 -53.56 -11.68 27.64
N LEU A 944 -53.30 -11.07 26.49
CA LEU A 944 -53.99 -9.88 25.98
C LEU A 944 -54.56 -10.17 24.59
N ASP A 945 -55.49 -9.35 24.13
CA ASP A 945 -55.96 -9.46 22.75
C ASP A 945 -54.82 -9.18 21.77
N GLY A 946 -54.54 -10.13 20.88
CA GLY A 946 -53.52 -10.02 19.83
C GLY A 946 -52.07 -10.14 20.30
N LYS A 947 -51.81 -10.46 21.58
CA LYS A 947 -50.45 -10.72 22.10
C LYS A 947 -50.45 -11.44 23.45
N TRP A 948 -49.34 -12.10 23.77
CA TRP A 948 -49.03 -12.48 25.15
C TRP A 948 -47.86 -11.63 25.66
N SER A 949 -47.85 -11.38 26.97
CA SER A 949 -46.81 -10.61 27.64
C SER A 949 -46.20 -11.37 28.81
N ASN A 950 -44.88 -11.34 28.94
CA ASN A 950 -44.14 -11.88 30.06
C ASN A 950 -43.26 -10.78 30.66
N MET A 951 -43.41 -10.53 31.96
CA MET A 951 -42.51 -9.66 32.73
C MET A 951 -41.62 -10.54 33.60
N LEU A 952 -40.31 -10.29 33.59
CA LEU A 952 -39.33 -11.06 34.34
C LEU A 952 -38.55 -10.14 35.28
N ALA A 953 -38.25 -10.63 36.48
CA ALA A 953 -37.26 -10.04 37.38
C ALA A 953 -36.12 -11.04 37.58
N VAL A 954 -34.92 -10.68 37.14
CA VAL A 954 -33.73 -11.53 37.23
C VAL A 954 -32.78 -10.95 38.28
N PRO A 955 -32.55 -11.63 39.42
CA PRO A 955 -31.63 -11.14 40.44
C PRO A 955 -30.19 -11.06 39.92
N PHE A 956 -29.49 -9.96 40.19
CA PHE A 956 -28.09 -9.81 39.82
C PHE A 956 -27.19 -10.83 40.53
N SER A 957 -27.53 -11.21 41.77
CA SER A 957 -26.85 -12.27 42.51
C SER A 957 -26.86 -13.62 41.78
N ASP A 958 -27.96 -13.94 41.10
CA ASP A 958 -28.13 -15.24 40.44
C ASP A 958 -27.31 -15.33 39.15
N ILE A 959 -27.17 -14.20 38.45
CA ILE A 959 -26.34 -14.08 37.25
C ILE A 959 -24.91 -13.64 37.55
N GLY A 960 -24.53 -13.58 38.83
CA GLY A 960 -23.20 -13.23 39.28
C GLY A 960 -22.72 -11.83 38.86
N ALA A 961 -23.65 -10.90 38.66
CA ALA A 961 -23.38 -9.48 38.40
C ALA A 961 -23.23 -8.73 39.74
N SER A 962 -22.18 -7.93 39.88
CA SER A 962 -21.84 -7.21 41.13
C SER A 962 -20.92 -6.03 40.82
N SER A 963 -20.72 -5.13 41.80
CA SER A 963 -19.69 -4.08 41.75
C SER A 963 -18.31 -4.70 41.47
N GLY A 964 -17.81 -4.55 40.24
CA GLY A 964 -16.54 -5.13 39.77
C GLY A 964 -16.65 -6.10 38.57
N LYS A 965 -17.85 -6.61 38.24
CA LYS A 965 -18.13 -7.32 36.98
C LYS A 965 -19.06 -6.45 36.14
N ARG A 966 -18.47 -5.77 35.15
CA ARG A 966 -19.05 -4.53 34.60
C ARG A 966 -20.09 -4.73 33.51
N ASP A 967 -20.06 -5.85 32.76
CA ASP A 967 -20.90 -5.98 31.57
C ASP A 967 -21.82 -7.21 31.61
N ILE A 968 -23.08 -6.99 31.21
CA ILE A 968 -24.03 -8.03 30.85
C ILE A 968 -24.24 -8.00 29.34
N ASP A 969 -23.95 -9.13 28.71
CA ASP A 969 -24.23 -9.35 27.30
C ASP A 969 -25.58 -10.07 27.16
N VAL A 970 -26.40 -9.67 26.20
CA VAL A 970 -27.71 -10.28 25.95
C VAL A 970 -27.97 -10.56 24.48
N LYS A 971 -28.74 -11.61 24.21
CA LYS A 971 -29.34 -11.93 22.91
C LYS A 971 -30.82 -12.24 23.07
N PHE A 972 -31.60 -11.94 22.04
CA PHE A 972 -33.04 -12.17 22.00
C PHE A 972 -33.45 -12.86 20.72
N ALA A 973 -34.31 -13.87 20.82
CA ALA A 973 -34.97 -14.50 19.69
C ALA A 973 -36.44 -14.74 20.00
N ARG A 974 -37.26 -14.77 18.95
CA ARG A 974 -38.60 -15.35 19.00
C ARG A 974 -38.69 -16.49 18.01
N VAL A 975 -39.25 -17.61 18.44
CA VAL A 975 -39.52 -18.78 17.61
C VAL A 975 -41.01 -19.06 17.65
N VAL A 976 -41.64 -19.10 16.46
CA VAL A 976 -43.05 -19.45 16.29
C VAL A 976 -43.15 -20.67 15.36
N HIS A 977 -44.08 -21.58 15.65
CA HIS A 977 -44.30 -22.84 14.91
C HIS A 977 -43.03 -23.70 14.71
N PRO A 978 -42.30 -24.05 15.79
CA PRO A 978 -40.96 -24.65 15.68
C PRO A 978 -40.86 -25.98 14.93
N LYS A 979 -41.98 -26.70 14.76
CA LYS A 979 -42.04 -28.06 14.21
C LYS A 979 -42.72 -28.16 12.83
N GLY A 980 -42.96 -27.04 12.12
CA GLY A 980 -43.71 -27.02 10.86
C GLY A 980 -43.10 -26.19 9.74
N HIS A 981 -43.74 -26.22 8.56
CA HIS A 981 -43.34 -25.40 7.40
C HIS A 981 -43.56 -23.89 7.63
N GLU A 982 -44.43 -23.54 8.58
CA GLU A 982 -44.73 -22.16 9.01
C GLU A 982 -43.74 -21.63 10.07
N ARG A 983 -42.63 -22.33 10.31
CA ARG A 983 -41.63 -21.90 11.30
C ARG A 983 -41.09 -20.51 10.95
N GLU A 984 -41.29 -19.58 11.87
CA GLU A 984 -40.64 -18.28 11.86
C GLU A 984 -39.66 -18.19 13.04
N GLU A 985 -38.44 -17.74 12.75
CA GLU A 985 -37.48 -17.33 13.75
C GLU A 985 -37.07 -15.89 13.46
N SER A 986 -37.08 -15.05 14.49
CA SER A 986 -36.65 -13.66 14.37
C SER A 986 -35.75 -13.27 15.54
N THR A 987 -34.76 -12.43 15.25
CA THR A 987 -33.77 -11.91 16.19
C THR A 987 -33.49 -10.45 15.92
N HIS A 988 -32.87 -9.73 16.85
CA HIS A 988 -32.59 -8.30 16.68
C HIS A 988 -31.72 -7.98 15.45
N ASP A 989 -30.79 -8.86 15.07
CA ASP A 989 -29.86 -8.63 13.94
C ASP A 989 -30.12 -9.54 12.71
N GLY A 990 -31.19 -10.34 12.74
CA GLY A 990 -31.55 -11.27 11.66
C GLY A 990 -30.58 -12.45 11.49
N ARG A 991 -29.75 -12.74 12.50
CA ARG A 991 -28.85 -13.90 12.55
C ARG A 991 -29.28 -14.84 13.67
N GLY A 992 -29.06 -16.14 13.49
CA GLY A 992 -29.47 -17.16 14.46
C GLY A 992 -28.87 -16.91 15.85
N ILE A 993 -29.67 -16.99 16.91
CA ILE A 993 -29.23 -16.65 18.29
C ILE A 993 -27.98 -17.43 18.75
N PHE A 994 -27.81 -18.64 18.22
CA PHE A 994 -26.65 -19.51 18.46
C PHE A 994 -25.53 -19.39 17.41
N ASN A 995 -25.79 -18.80 16.24
CA ASN A 995 -24.86 -18.69 15.11
C ASN A 995 -24.71 -17.23 14.64
N ASN A 996 -23.59 -16.60 14.94
CA ASN A 996 -23.21 -15.26 14.46
C ASN A 996 -24.09 -14.08 14.91
N HIS A 997 -25.00 -14.27 15.87
CA HIS A 997 -25.77 -13.18 16.51
C HIS A 997 -24.87 -12.30 17.37
N VAL A 998 -24.91 -10.99 17.12
CA VAL A 998 -24.15 -9.97 17.84
C VAL A 998 -24.68 -9.83 19.27
N MET A 999 -23.81 -9.80 20.27
CA MET A 999 -24.26 -9.59 21.65
C MET A 999 -24.46 -8.11 21.93
N LEU A 1000 -25.64 -7.80 22.46
CA LEU A 1000 -25.98 -6.49 22.98
C LEU A 1000 -25.37 -6.33 24.37
N ARG A 1001 -24.54 -5.32 24.58
CA ARG A 1001 -23.77 -5.15 25.83
C ARG A 1001 -24.30 -4.00 26.67
N SER A 1002 -24.63 -4.29 27.92
CA SER A 1002 -24.99 -3.28 28.93
C SER A 1002 -23.90 -3.20 29.99
N SER A 1003 -23.26 -2.03 30.13
CA SER A 1003 -22.36 -1.79 31.25
C SER A 1003 -23.18 -1.32 32.46
N LEU A 1004 -23.25 -2.17 33.48
CA LEU A 1004 -24.03 -1.90 34.68
C LEU A 1004 -23.18 -1.15 35.70
N LYS A 1005 -23.38 0.16 35.75
CA LYS A 1005 -22.79 1.01 36.78
C LYS A 1005 -23.62 0.89 38.06
N PHE A 1006 -23.21 -0.02 38.93
CA PHE A 1006 -23.88 -0.30 40.21
C PHE A 1006 -23.63 0.79 41.27
N ASP A 1007 -22.56 1.58 41.10
CA ASP A 1007 -22.08 2.58 42.06
C ASP A 1007 -22.41 4.04 41.66
N GLU A 1008 -23.08 4.25 40.52
CA GLU A 1008 -23.72 5.51 40.10
C GLU A 1008 -25.22 5.45 40.39
#